data_AF-A0A0M9CFB0-F1
#
_entry.id   AF-A0A0M9CFB0-F1
#
_cell.length_a   1.000
_cell.length_b   1.000
_cell.length_c   1.000
_cell.angle_alpha   90.00
_cell.angle_beta   90.00
_cell.angle_gamma   90.00
#
_symmetry.space_group_name_H-M   'P 1'
#
loop_
_entity.id
_entity.type
_entity.pdbx_description
1 polymer ?
#
loop_
_entity_poly.entity_id
_entity_poly.type
_entity_poly.pdbx_seq_one_letter_code
_entity_poly.pdbx_strand_id
1 'polypeptide(L)'
;MKKSIFIFFSFLSFLTYSQVDYSNSWEDFYSYNNVKDFVKVDNIIYALVDNAVFTYNETTLETEKFSSIQGLSGETTSAIFYNETFKRLVIGYENGLIEVIDENGEITISSDITNFNQTGLKRINHISEFENTLYLATPFAIVEYDIEKLEFGDTFFIGSNSTSLLINESLVVNDFIYAATEDGIFKADATSNLLIDFNSWQQSFTNREFSRIINFSNAIYVAENEVLYQLNNTSLIEVRRFSEPIINLNSSDSNLLITLNNQAIVLDSNLKVQQEINTTTDFDFTLSDALFIDNTIYLATNQFGVLTRNNQTSTFTEIHPEGPLSNEVFSIAAKDADLWVVYGGYNSFYGSLFKRQGFSHFNGAEWFNTPFDPDFPVIDLNHVTIDPNAENRVYISSFGDTGDINSVSTGGLLVVENNEISTFYNHLNSGLEDLEPTQPNRVTLRISGSAFDREGNLWVANINRTDELKKLSPSGVWSSYDLSGLKTNPTFFGLSEIAIDNNQTIWMGTRRNGIYAFNENGNRTRALLTTPNLGNLPDTDVLTVAVDKSNRIWMGTRTGMVVFRNAATVFDAEVLNAQPVIIEENGVGERLLGDQRVNTIKVDGADNKWFGTESGGVLYTNPSGTTTLNNFNTQNSPLPSNKILKIAIDDSSGKVFFATEKGIVAYNSNVAPFGDVLEEVYAYPNPALKNHNTVTITGRNGNNLPKGTNVKILDVAGYLVYETNVVEGQELQGGKVVWNKSNLAGRKVSSGVYIVLLSNDDASETSTTKIAIVN
;
A
#
# COMPACT_ATOMS: atom_id res chain seq x y z
N MET A 1 -53.83 26.15 35.88
CA MET A 1 -52.47 26.57 36.28
C MET A 1 -51.47 25.75 35.49
N LYS A 2 -50.48 26.44 34.91
CA LYS A 2 -49.24 25.98 34.24
C LYS A 2 -49.39 25.10 32.99
N LYS A 3 -49.34 25.75 31.81
CA LYS A 3 -48.84 25.16 30.57
C LYS A 3 -47.31 25.09 30.68
N SER A 4 -46.74 23.88 30.62
CA SER A 4 -45.30 23.69 30.49
C SER A 4 -44.96 23.56 29.01
N ILE A 5 -44.21 24.53 28.50
CA ILE A 5 -43.61 24.50 27.16
C ILE A 5 -42.29 23.73 27.30
N PHE A 6 -42.16 22.60 26.61
CA PHE A 6 -40.88 21.91 26.44
C PHE A 6 -40.20 22.54 25.22
N ILE A 7 -39.11 23.28 25.45
CA ILE A 7 -38.19 23.73 24.41
C ILE A 7 -37.13 22.63 24.26
N PHE A 8 -37.11 21.98 23.11
CA PHE A 8 -36.08 21.02 22.75
C PHE A 8 -34.89 21.81 22.18
N PHE A 9 -33.82 21.98 22.97
CA PHE A 9 -32.55 22.46 22.45
C PHE A 9 -31.87 21.30 21.73
N SER A 10 -31.93 21.30 20.40
CA SER A 10 -31.05 20.46 19.59
C SER A 10 -29.66 21.10 19.59
N PHE A 11 -28.73 20.56 20.37
CA PHE A 11 -27.31 20.82 20.15
C PHE A 11 -26.89 20.00 18.92
N LEU A 12 -26.89 20.62 17.74
CA LEU A 12 -26.06 20.15 16.64
C LEU A 12 -24.60 20.44 17.06
N SER A 13 -23.93 19.44 17.61
CA SER A 13 -22.48 19.43 17.66
C SER A 13 -21.97 19.18 16.25
N PHE A 14 -21.61 20.25 15.54
CA PHE A 14 -20.69 20.14 14.41
C PHE A 14 -19.37 19.61 14.97
N LEU A 15 -19.10 18.32 14.77
CA LEU A 15 -17.77 17.78 14.92
C LEU A 15 -16.99 18.28 13.71
N THR A 16 -16.30 19.41 13.86
CA THR A 16 -15.20 19.75 12.95
C THR A 16 -14.12 18.70 13.19
N TYR A 17 -14.08 17.67 12.36
CA TYR A 17 -12.93 16.78 12.28
C TYR A 17 -11.81 17.58 11.63
N SER A 18 -10.97 18.24 12.43
CA SER A 18 -9.62 18.56 11.96
C SER A 18 -8.96 17.23 11.65
N GLN A 19 -8.52 17.06 10.41
CA GLN A 19 -7.81 15.86 10.01
C GLN A 19 -6.51 15.71 10.80
N VAL A 20 -6.12 14.47 11.07
CA VAL A 20 -4.97 14.14 11.90
C VAL A 20 -3.77 13.91 10.98
N ASP A 21 -2.71 14.71 11.16
CA ASP A 21 -1.41 14.42 10.57
C ASP A 21 -0.76 13.25 11.32
N TYR A 22 -0.49 12.16 10.58
CA TYR A 22 0.07 10.93 11.11
C TYR A 22 1.61 10.85 11.00
N SER A 23 2.26 11.87 10.43
CA SER A 23 3.70 11.89 10.11
C SER A 23 4.62 11.65 11.33
N ASN A 24 4.11 11.83 12.55
CA ASN A 24 4.86 11.53 13.79
C ASN A 24 5.08 10.04 14.03
N SER A 25 4.27 9.15 13.45
CA SER A 25 4.32 7.70 13.71
C SER A 25 4.15 6.85 12.47
N TRP A 26 3.83 7.47 11.34
CA TRP A 26 3.60 6.80 10.08
C TRP A 26 4.39 7.45 8.95
N GLU A 27 4.71 6.66 7.94
CA GLU A 27 5.44 7.08 6.75
C GLU A 27 4.83 6.38 5.53
N ASP A 28 4.72 7.09 4.41
CA ASP A 28 4.25 6.55 3.14
C ASP A 28 5.43 6.00 2.33
N PHE A 29 5.18 4.88 1.66
CA PHE A 29 6.08 4.25 0.70
C PHE A 29 5.30 4.03 -0.60
N TYR A 30 4.64 5.10 -1.08
CA TYR A 30 3.84 5.09 -2.31
C TYR A 30 4.71 5.32 -3.55
N SER A 31 4.30 4.73 -4.67
CA SER A 31 4.83 5.07 -5.97
C SER A 31 4.22 6.37 -6.47
N TYR A 32 5.08 7.24 -6.98
CA TYR A 32 4.70 8.50 -7.61
C TYR A 32 4.93 8.49 -9.13
N ASN A 33 5.18 7.30 -9.69
CA ASN A 33 5.51 7.12 -11.10
C ASN A 33 4.27 7.21 -12.01
N ASN A 34 3.11 6.76 -11.52
CA ASN A 34 1.87 6.77 -12.28
C ASN A 34 1.12 8.09 -12.09
N VAL A 35 1.48 9.11 -12.87
CA VAL A 35 0.79 10.40 -12.86
C VAL A 35 -0.43 10.29 -13.77
N LYS A 36 -1.62 10.48 -13.20
CA LYS A 36 -2.90 10.39 -13.90
C LYS A 36 -3.30 11.70 -14.57
N ASP A 37 -2.90 12.80 -13.97
CA ASP A 37 -3.23 14.16 -14.41
C ASP A 37 -2.33 15.15 -13.65
N PHE A 38 -2.17 16.37 -14.14
CA PHE A 38 -1.41 17.41 -13.45
C PHE A 38 -1.84 18.81 -13.88
N VAL A 39 -1.62 19.78 -13.00
CA VAL A 39 -1.82 21.20 -13.29
C VAL A 39 -0.56 21.96 -12.95
N LYS A 40 -0.24 22.98 -13.75
CA LYS A 40 0.90 23.87 -13.54
C LYS A 40 0.40 25.27 -13.25
N VAL A 41 0.78 25.80 -12.09
CA VAL A 41 0.42 27.15 -11.64
C VAL A 41 1.73 27.88 -11.34
N ASP A 42 1.99 28.95 -12.09
CA ASP A 42 3.28 29.65 -12.08
C ASP A 42 4.45 28.66 -12.22
N ASN A 43 5.27 28.51 -11.17
CA ASN A 43 6.44 27.63 -11.13
C ASN A 43 6.20 26.33 -10.33
N ILE A 44 4.95 26.02 -9.97
CA ILE A 44 4.59 24.83 -9.20
C ILE A 44 3.80 23.88 -10.09
N ILE A 45 4.25 22.63 -10.15
CA ILE A 45 3.51 21.51 -10.75
C ILE A 45 2.80 20.78 -9.62
N TYR A 46 1.49 20.60 -9.74
CA TYR A 46 0.69 19.73 -8.87
C TYR A 46 0.34 18.48 -9.67
N ALA A 47 0.89 17.34 -9.28
CA ALA A 47 0.72 16.08 -10.00
C ALA A 47 -0.12 15.10 -9.18
N LEU A 48 -1.17 14.57 -9.81
CA LEU A 48 -2.07 13.58 -9.25
C LEU A 48 -1.56 12.18 -9.57
N VAL A 49 -1.33 11.37 -8.54
CA VAL A 49 -0.95 9.95 -8.67
C VAL A 49 -2.03 9.05 -8.08
N ASP A 50 -1.85 7.73 -8.13
CA ASP A 50 -2.88 6.73 -7.79
C ASP A 50 -3.78 7.03 -6.59
N ASN A 51 -3.18 7.46 -5.48
CA ASN A 51 -3.81 7.67 -4.18
C ASN A 51 -3.20 8.84 -3.38
N ALA A 52 -2.46 9.71 -4.07
CA ALA A 52 -1.72 10.82 -3.47
C ALA A 52 -1.54 11.96 -4.48
N VAL A 53 -0.99 13.07 -4.00
CA VAL A 53 -0.55 14.21 -4.82
C VAL A 53 0.88 14.56 -4.42
N PHE A 54 1.67 15.04 -5.37
CA PHE A 54 2.91 15.74 -5.07
C PHE A 54 2.96 17.10 -5.74
N THR A 55 3.71 18.01 -5.14
CA THR A 55 4.05 19.30 -5.75
C THR A 55 5.53 19.33 -6.11
N TYR A 56 5.89 20.07 -7.15
CA TYR A 56 7.27 20.32 -7.52
C TYR A 56 7.46 21.79 -7.88
N ASN A 57 8.40 22.46 -7.22
CA ASN A 57 8.72 23.85 -7.48
C ASN A 57 9.92 23.94 -8.43
N GLU A 58 9.72 24.44 -9.64
CA GLU A 58 10.76 24.53 -10.67
C GLU A 58 11.89 25.52 -10.32
N THR A 59 11.67 26.41 -9.35
CA THR A 59 12.67 27.38 -8.91
C THR A 59 13.57 26.83 -7.79
N THR A 60 12.98 26.16 -6.79
CA THR A 60 13.73 25.59 -5.66
C THR A 60 14.18 24.16 -5.90
N LEU A 61 13.56 23.47 -6.88
CA LEU A 61 13.69 22.04 -7.16
C LEU A 61 13.25 21.15 -5.99
N GLU A 62 12.37 21.70 -5.13
CA GLU A 62 11.83 20.98 -3.97
C GLU A 62 10.50 20.32 -4.33
N THR A 63 10.28 19.15 -3.74
CA THR A 63 9.09 18.34 -3.90
C THR A 63 8.39 18.18 -2.55
N GLU A 64 7.08 18.36 -2.49
CA GLU A 64 6.28 18.06 -1.30
C GLU A 64 5.24 16.97 -1.62
N LYS A 65 4.89 16.16 -0.62
CA LYS A 65 3.97 15.02 -0.76
C LYS A 65 2.72 15.26 0.08
N PHE A 66 1.57 15.00 -0.51
CA PHE A 66 0.29 14.91 0.18
C PHE A 66 -0.25 13.49 -0.03
N SER A 67 -0.23 12.70 1.03
CA SER A 67 -0.69 11.32 1.05
C SER A 67 -1.66 11.11 2.22
N SER A 68 -2.07 9.86 2.46
CA SER A 68 -2.86 9.53 3.65
C SER A 68 -2.17 9.81 4.97
N ILE A 69 -0.84 9.96 4.97
CA ILE A 69 -0.06 10.36 6.13
C ILE A 69 -0.32 11.83 6.49
N GLN A 70 -0.39 12.70 5.47
CA GLN A 70 -0.67 14.13 5.63
C GLN A 70 -2.17 14.43 5.77
N GLY A 71 -3.02 13.45 5.49
CA GLY A 71 -4.44 13.52 5.75
C GLY A 71 -5.30 12.97 4.63
N LEU A 72 -4.87 12.96 3.37
CA LEU A 72 -5.73 12.50 2.26
C LEU A 72 -6.35 11.13 2.52
N SER A 73 -7.51 10.85 1.93
CA SER A 73 -8.21 9.59 2.14
C SER A 73 -7.41 8.33 1.78
N GLY A 74 -6.42 8.44 0.87
CA GLY A 74 -5.74 7.29 0.27
C GLY A 74 -6.63 6.51 -0.71
N GLU A 75 -7.77 7.08 -1.10
CA GLU A 75 -8.67 6.52 -2.12
C GLU A 75 -8.07 6.67 -3.53
N THR A 76 -8.62 5.92 -4.49
CA THR A 76 -8.13 5.98 -5.87
C THR A 76 -8.53 7.30 -6.52
N THR A 77 -7.56 8.14 -6.84
CA THR A 77 -7.74 9.46 -7.46
C THR A 77 -8.24 9.36 -8.90
N SER A 78 -8.90 10.40 -9.39
CA SER A 78 -9.46 10.42 -10.75
C SER A 78 -9.43 11.76 -11.48
N ALA A 79 -9.40 12.89 -10.78
CA ALA A 79 -9.35 14.22 -11.39
C ALA A 79 -8.65 15.22 -10.47
N ILE A 80 -8.03 16.24 -11.04
CA ILE A 80 -7.37 17.33 -10.31
C ILE A 80 -7.77 18.67 -10.91
N PHE A 81 -7.89 19.70 -10.07
CA PHE A 81 -8.15 21.07 -10.50
C PHE A 81 -7.51 22.05 -9.52
N TYR A 82 -7.02 23.19 -10.00
CA TYR A 82 -6.54 24.26 -9.14
C TYR A 82 -7.39 25.51 -9.33
N ASN A 83 -7.97 26.00 -8.24
CA ASN A 83 -8.67 27.26 -8.21
C ASN A 83 -7.70 28.40 -7.82
N GLU A 84 -7.50 29.33 -8.74
CA GLU A 84 -6.59 30.47 -8.58
C GLU A 84 -7.09 31.51 -7.56
N THR A 85 -8.41 31.69 -7.45
CA THR A 85 -9.01 32.76 -6.62
C THR A 85 -8.80 32.54 -5.13
N PHE A 86 -9.04 31.32 -4.67
CA PHE A 86 -8.90 30.89 -3.28
C PHE A 86 -7.63 30.08 -3.04
N LYS A 87 -6.83 29.81 -4.09
CA LYS A 87 -5.59 29.03 -4.06
C LYS A 87 -5.80 27.63 -3.48
N ARG A 88 -6.76 26.92 -4.06
CA ARG A 88 -7.25 25.62 -3.60
C ARG A 88 -6.94 24.54 -4.62
N LEU A 89 -6.29 23.47 -4.20
CA LEU A 89 -6.18 22.27 -5.00
C LEU A 89 -7.36 21.36 -4.71
N VAL A 90 -8.10 20.97 -5.75
CA VAL A 90 -9.26 20.09 -5.66
C VAL A 90 -8.89 18.73 -6.25
N ILE A 91 -9.19 17.67 -5.52
CA ILE A 91 -8.92 16.28 -5.88
C ILE A 91 -10.25 15.54 -5.95
N GLY A 92 -10.54 14.95 -7.11
CA GLY A 92 -11.64 14.02 -7.31
C GLY A 92 -11.19 12.57 -7.27
N TYR A 93 -12.06 11.70 -6.78
CA TYR A 93 -11.79 10.26 -6.62
C TYR A 93 -12.77 9.37 -7.39
N GLU A 94 -12.36 8.11 -7.64
CA GLU A 94 -13.18 7.12 -8.36
C GLU A 94 -14.48 6.75 -7.64
N ASN A 95 -14.52 6.91 -6.32
CA ASN A 95 -15.70 6.66 -5.49
C ASN A 95 -16.59 7.91 -5.31
N GLY A 96 -16.24 9.03 -5.95
CA GLY A 96 -16.95 10.31 -5.87
C GLY A 96 -16.58 11.20 -4.70
N LEU A 97 -15.57 10.84 -3.91
CA LEU A 97 -15.03 11.73 -2.89
C LEU A 97 -14.45 12.99 -3.56
N ILE A 98 -14.56 14.14 -2.88
CA ILE A 98 -13.85 15.38 -3.19
C ILE A 98 -13.02 15.74 -1.96
N GLU A 99 -11.73 16.01 -2.16
CA GLU A 99 -10.86 16.59 -1.15
C GLU A 99 -10.26 17.90 -1.66
N VAL A 100 -10.19 18.91 -0.80
CA VAL A 100 -9.66 20.23 -1.14
C VAL A 100 -8.50 20.56 -0.22
N ILE A 101 -7.34 20.89 -0.79
CA ILE A 101 -6.15 21.35 -0.06
C ILE A 101 -6.05 22.88 -0.19
N ASP A 102 -6.11 23.57 0.94
CA ASP A 102 -5.92 25.02 1.04
C ASP A 102 -4.42 25.43 0.95
N GLU A 103 -4.13 26.72 0.74
CA GLU A 103 -2.76 27.27 0.68
C GLU A 103 -1.91 26.96 1.94
N ASN A 104 -2.54 26.76 3.10
CA ASN A 104 -1.87 26.40 4.34
C ASN A 104 -1.67 24.87 4.53
N GLY A 105 -2.10 24.06 3.57
CA GLY A 105 -2.08 22.59 3.63
C GLY A 105 -3.25 21.95 4.38
N GLU A 106 -4.25 22.72 4.82
CA GLU A 106 -5.46 22.16 5.43
C GLU A 106 -6.30 21.42 4.39
N ILE A 107 -6.80 20.24 4.76
CA ILE A 107 -7.55 19.35 3.87
C ILE A 107 -9.01 19.31 4.32
N THR A 108 -9.92 19.63 3.41
CA THR A 108 -11.37 19.49 3.60
C THR A 108 -11.88 18.31 2.79
N ILE A 109 -12.66 17.42 3.43
CA ILE A 109 -13.25 16.25 2.79
C ILE A 109 -14.76 16.45 2.59
N SER A 110 -15.23 16.25 1.37
CA SER A 110 -16.65 16.33 1.00
C SER A 110 -17.09 14.98 0.39
N SER A 111 -18.04 14.28 1.04
CA SER A 111 -18.40 12.88 0.74
C SER A 111 -19.83 12.67 0.24
N ASP A 112 -20.55 13.73 -0.14
CA ASP A 112 -21.97 13.65 -0.47
C ASP A 112 -22.23 12.78 -1.71
N ILE A 113 -21.40 12.87 -2.76
CA ILE A 113 -21.49 11.98 -3.92
C ILE A 113 -21.22 10.52 -3.50
N THR A 114 -20.23 10.28 -2.64
CA THR A 114 -19.94 8.94 -2.09
C THR A 114 -21.17 8.35 -1.38
N ASN A 115 -21.91 9.18 -0.66
CA ASN A 115 -23.13 8.80 0.06
C ASN A 115 -24.42 8.90 -0.78
N PHE A 116 -24.35 9.43 -2.00
CA PHE A 116 -25.50 9.64 -2.88
C PHE A 116 -26.14 8.30 -3.27
N ASN A 117 -27.45 8.18 -3.17
CA ASN A 117 -28.16 6.90 -3.39
C ASN A 117 -28.38 6.62 -4.90
N GLN A 118 -27.29 6.60 -5.66
CA GLN A 118 -27.25 6.25 -7.08
C GLN A 118 -26.48 4.94 -7.24
N THR A 119 -27.04 4.00 -7.99
CA THR A 119 -26.37 2.75 -8.37
C THR A 119 -25.41 3.01 -9.53
N GLY A 120 -24.21 2.46 -9.47
CA GLY A 120 -23.22 2.55 -10.54
C GLY A 120 -21.93 3.24 -10.11
N LEU A 121 -21.12 3.64 -11.09
CA LEU A 121 -19.88 4.37 -10.87
C LEU A 121 -20.16 5.80 -10.39
N LYS A 122 -19.27 6.31 -9.54
CA LYS A 122 -19.37 7.64 -8.93
C LYS A 122 -18.14 8.52 -9.17
N ARG A 123 -17.24 8.06 -10.03
CA ARG A 123 -15.98 8.72 -10.37
C ARG A 123 -16.20 10.18 -10.70
N ILE A 124 -15.28 11.03 -10.23
CA ILE A 124 -15.17 12.40 -10.76
C ILE A 124 -14.36 12.31 -12.06
N ASN A 125 -15.03 12.52 -13.19
CA ASN A 125 -14.42 12.39 -14.52
C ASN A 125 -13.63 13.64 -14.92
N HIS A 126 -14.15 14.81 -14.56
CA HIS A 126 -13.54 16.11 -14.86
C HIS A 126 -14.11 17.20 -13.94
N ILE A 127 -13.39 18.31 -13.80
CA ILE A 127 -13.76 19.47 -12.99
C ILE A 127 -13.59 20.73 -13.85
N SER A 128 -14.66 21.49 -14.05
CA SER A 128 -14.62 22.79 -14.74
C SER A 128 -15.17 23.89 -13.86
N GLU A 129 -14.66 25.11 -13.98
CA GLU A 129 -15.06 26.24 -13.13
C GLU A 129 -15.89 27.29 -13.89
N PHE A 130 -16.84 27.89 -13.18
CA PHE A 130 -17.48 29.16 -13.54
C PHE A 130 -17.70 30.00 -12.28
N GLU A 131 -17.07 31.17 -12.22
CA GLU A 131 -17.06 32.03 -11.02
C GLU A 131 -16.56 31.27 -9.79
N ASN A 132 -17.41 31.05 -8.78
CA ASN A 132 -17.07 30.30 -7.55
C ASN A 132 -17.67 28.87 -7.55
N THR A 133 -18.23 28.42 -8.67
CA THR A 133 -18.85 27.10 -8.78
C THR A 133 -17.99 26.19 -9.64
N LEU A 134 -17.65 25.04 -9.08
CA LEU A 134 -17.09 23.92 -9.83
C LEU A 134 -18.23 23.02 -10.31
N TYR A 135 -18.16 22.63 -11.57
CA TYR A 135 -19.02 21.62 -12.17
C TYR A 135 -18.23 20.33 -12.29
N LEU A 136 -18.65 19.34 -11.50
CA LEU A 136 -18.07 18.01 -11.45
C LEU A 136 -18.77 17.11 -12.46
N ALA A 137 -18.07 16.71 -13.52
CA ALA A 137 -18.57 15.72 -14.46
C ALA A 137 -18.51 14.33 -13.82
N THR A 138 -19.62 13.58 -13.86
CA THR A 138 -19.71 12.22 -13.30
C THR A 138 -20.36 11.25 -14.30
N PRO A 139 -20.28 9.93 -14.06
CA PRO A 139 -20.98 8.92 -14.86
C PRO A 139 -22.51 9.00 -14.86
N PHE A 140 -23.12 9.92 -14.09
CA PHE A 140 -24.58 10.00 -13.98
C PHE A 140 -25.15 11.41 -14.15
N ALA A 141 -24.38 12.47 -13.87
CA ALA A 141 -24.84 13.86 -13.89
C ALA A 141 -23.67 14.84 -13.87
N ILE A 142 -23.97 16.14 -13.94
CA ILE A 142 -23.07 17.21 -13.52
C ILE A 142 -23.44 17.61 -12.09
N VAL A 143 -22.48 17.70 -11.17
CA VAL A 143 -22.73 18.10 -9.78
C VAL A 143 -22.04 19.43 -9.50
N GLU A 144 -22.75 20.38 -8.90
CA GLU A 144 -22.16 21.64 -8.46
C GLU A 144 -21.39 21.48 -7.14
N TYR A 145 -20.31 22.22 -7.02
CA TYR A 145 -19.54 22.36 -5.79
C TYR A 145 -19.08 23.80 -5.62
N ASP A 146 -19.51 24.46 -4.55
CA ASP A 146 -19.13 25.83 -4.23
C ASP A 146 -17.71 25.82 -3.65
N ILE A 147 -16.73 26.30 -4.41
CA ILE A 147 -15.33 26.24 -3.99
C ILE A 147 -15.00 27.22 -2.87
N GLU A 148 -15.85 28.21 -2.59
CA GLU A 148 -15.68 29.13 -1.46
C GLU A 148 -16.17 28.48 -0.17
N LYS A 149 -17.38 27.90 -0.20
CA LYS A 149 -18.04 27.27 0.95
C LYS A 149 -17.60 25.84 1.22
N LEU A 150 -17.02 25.16 0.23
CA LEU A 150 -16.65 23.75 0.27
C LEU A 150 -17.85 22.81 0.45
N GLU A 151 -18.96 23.15 -0.20
CA GLU A 151 -20.24 22.45 -0.10
C GLU A 151 -20.78 22.07 -1.49
N PHE A 152 -21.45 20.91 -1.58
CA PHE A 152 -22.13 20.51 -2.81
C PHE A 152 -23.41 21.32 -3.04
N GLY A 153 -23.66 21.65 -4.30
CA GLY A 153 -24.87 22.33 -4.78
C GLY A 153 -25.84 21.39 -5.48
N ASP A 154 -26.45 21.87 -6.56
CA ASP A 154 -27.42 21.09 -7.33
C ASP A 154 -26.76 19.96 -8.14
N THR A 155 -27.55 18.95 -8.49
CA THR A 155 -27.15 17.85 -9.38
C THR A 155 -27.99 17.86 -10.65
N PHE A 156 -27.35 18.03 -11.80
CA PHE A 156 -27.98 18.19 -13.10
C PHE A 156 -28.03 16.87 -13.87
N PHE A 157 -29.20 16.24 -13.84
CA PHE A 157 -29.51 15.11 -14.71
C PHE A 157 -29.97 15.63 -16.07
N ILE A 158 -29.01 15.78 -16.99
CA ILE A 158 -29.22 16.43 -18.29
C ILE A 158 -29.72 15.48 -19.40
N GLY A 159 -29.80 14.17 -19.11
CA GLY A 159 -30.34 13.19 -20.04
C GLY A 159 -31.83 13.40 -20.32
N SER A 160 -32.34 12.80 -21.40
CA SER A 160 -33.75 12.95 -21.79
C SER A 160 -34.71 12.56 -20.68
N ASN A 161 -35.63 13.44 -20.30
CA ASN A 161 -36.54 13.26 -19.15
C ASN A 161 -35.81 13.16 -17.80
N SER A 162 -34.71 13.89 -17.63
CA SER A 162 -33.88 13.89 -16.42
C SER A 162 -33.30 12.52 -16.06
N THR A 163 -32.92 11.75 -17.07
CA THR A 163 -32.21 10.47 -16.86
C THR A 163 -30.73 10.70 -16.59
N SER A 164 -30.08 9.70 -15.96
CA SER A 164 -28.63 9.67 -15.85
C SER A 164 -27.96 9.61 -17.22
N LEU A 165 -26.81 10.27 -17.34
CA LEU A 165 -25.99 10.32 -18.55
C LEU A 165 -24.51 10.37 -18.14
N LEU A 166 -23.66 9.58 -18.79
CA LEU A 166 -22.21 9.63 -18.59
C LEU A 166 -21.64 10.93 -19.14
N ILE A 167 -21.17 11.81 -18.26
CA ILE A 167 -20.50 13.05 -18.62
C ILE A 167 -19.00 12.80 -18.59
N ASN A 168 -18.35 12.83 -19.77
CA ASN A 168 -16.92 12.58 -19.89
C ASN A 168 -16.11 13.80 -19.45
N GLU A 169 -16.47 14.98 -19.96
CA GLU A 169 -15.77 16.23 -19.69
C GLU A 169 -16.72 17.43 -19.85
N SER A 170 -16.43 18.52 -19.15
CA SER A 170 -17.19 19.77 -19.20
C SER A 170 -16.28 20.96 -19.47
N LEU A 171 -16.81 21.97 -20.18
CA LEU A 171 -16.11 23.19 -20.52
C LEU A 171 -17.05 24.38 -20.34
N VAL A 172 -16.61 25.42 -19.64
CA VAL A 172 -17.34 26.69 -19.55
C VAL A 172 -16.61 27.75 -20.36
N VAL A 173 -17.29 28.33 -21.35
CA VAL A 173 -16.71 29.39 -22.20
C VAL A 173 -17.80 30.33 -22.71
N ASN A 174 -17.56 31.63 -22.63
CA ASN A 174 -18.49 32.69 -23.02
C ASN A 174 -19.88 32.53 -22.35
N ASP A 175 -19.90 32.32 -21.03
CA ASP A 175 -21.11 32.13 -20.22
C ASP A 175 -21.95 30.89 -20.58
N PHE A 176 -21.42 29.98 -21.39
CA PHE A 176 -22.07 28.70 -21.70
C PHE A 176 -21.27 27.54 -21.14
N ILE A 177 -21.96 26.61 -20.50
CA ILE A 177 -21.44 25.30 -20.15
C ILE A 177 -21.71 24.32 -21.29
N TYR A 178 -20.69 23.57 -21.65
CA TYR A 178 -20.72 22.48 -22.61
C TYR A 178 -20.35 21.18 -21.89
N ALA A 179 -21.00 20.08 -22.25
CA ALA A 179 -20.70 18.76 -21.74
C ALA A 179 -20.51 17.79 -22.90
N ALA A 180 -19.33 17.16 -22.96
CA ALA A 180 -19.05 16.02 -23.82
C ALA A 180 -19.51 14.74 -23.12
N THR A 181 -20.34 13.95 -23.79
CA THR A 181 -21.03 12.81 -23.15
C THR A 181 -20.98 11.56 -24.02
N GLU A 182 -21.47 10.44 -23.47
CA GLU A 182 -21.72 9.21 -24.24
C GLU A 182 -22.80 9.36 -25.33
N ASP A 183 -23.63 10.41 -25.27
CA ASP A 183 -24.71 10.66 -26.22
C ASP A 183 -24.75 12.13 -26.66
N GLY A 184 -23.69 12.57 -27.33
CA GLY A 184 -23.61 13.89 -27.96
C GLY A 184 -23.03 14.97 -27.06
N ILE A 185 -23.21 16.21 -27.50
CA ILE A 185 -22.73 17.41 -26.81
C ILE A 185 -23.94 18.18 -26.30
N PHE A 186 -23.94 18.47 -25.01
CA PHE A 186 -24.97 19.28 -24.36
C PHE A 186 -24.44 20.70 -24.14
N LYS A 187 -25.31 21.70 -24.29
CA LYS A 187 -24.99 23.12 -24.08
C LYS A 187 -26.10 23.78 -23.26
N ALA A 188 -25.73 24.58 -22.26
CA ALA A 188 -26.65 25.43 -21.52
C ALA A 188 -25.99 26.77 -21.13
N ASP A 189 -26.81 27.78 -20.81
CA ASP A 189 -26.34 29.06 -20.27
C ASP A 189 -25.94 28.88 -18.80
N ALA A 190 -24.65 29.05 -18.50
CA ALA A 190 -24.07 28.85 -17.17
C ALA A 190 -24.55 29.90 -16.16
N THR A 191 -25.05 31.05 -16.61
CA THR A 191 -25.62 32.10 -15.75
C THR A 191 -27.08 31.85 -15.37
N SER A 192 -27.70 30.82 -15.94
CA SER A 192 -29.10 30.50 -15.73
C SER A 192 -29.33 29.74 -14.42
N ASN A 193 -30.27 30.22 -13.61
CA ASN A 193 -30.74 29.48 -12.42
C ASN A 193 -31.62 28.25 -12.76
N LEU A 194 -31.72 27.88 -14.05
CA LEU A 194 -32.53 26.76 -14.55
C LEU A 194 -31.68 25.60 -15.07
N LEU A 195 -30.39 25.54 -14.74
CA LEU A 195 -29.51 24.41 -15.13
C LEU A 195 -30.01 23.05 -14.61
N ILE A 196 -30.76 23.03 -13.51
CA ILE A 196 -31.39 21.80 -12.99
C ILE A 196 -32.54 21.28 -13.88
N ASP A 197 -33.14 22.14 -14.70
CA ASP A 197 -34.16 21.73 -15.68
C ASP A 197 -33.47 21.21 -16.94
N PHE A 198 -33.64 19.91 -17.24
CA PHE A 198 -33.07 19.29 -18.42
C PHE A 198 -33.51 19.97 -19.73
N ASN A 199 -34.65 20.68 -19.76
CA ASN A 199 -35.10 21.43 -20.94
C ASN A 199 -34.26 22.68 -21.22
N SER A 200 -33.45 23.14 -20.26
CA SER A 200 -32.49 24.23 -20.44
C SER A 200 -31.26 23.80 -21.22
N TRP A 201 -31.05 22.49 -21.40
CA TRP A 201 -29.90 21.92 -22.09
C TRP A 201 -30.24 21.57 -23.54
N GLN A 202 -29.47 22.11 -24.47
CA GLN A 202 -29.56 21.78 -25.88
C GLN A 202 -28.59 20.65 -26.23
N GLN A 203 -29.13 19.47 -26.56
CA GLN A 203 -28.35 18.35 -27.09
C GLN A 203 -28.09 18.52 -28.59
N SER A 204 -26.86 18.24 -29.03
CA SER A 204 -26.47 18.12 -30.44
C SER A 204 -25.72 16.81 -30.66
N PHE A 205 -25.76 16.29 -31.89
CA PHE A 205 -25.00 15.08 -32.31
C PHE A 205 -25.37 13.78 -31.58
N THR A 206 -26.67 13.54 -31.35
CA THR A 206 -27.19 12.31 -30.72
C THR A 206 -26.64 11.02 -31.35
N ASN A 207 -26.42 10.00 -30.52
CA ASN A 207 -25.80 8.70 -30.79
C ASN A 207 -24.31 8.75 -31.14
N ARG A 208 -23.59 9.79 -30.68
CA ARG A 208 -22.13 9.91 -30.84
C ARG A 208 -21.50 10.18 -29.49
N GLU A 209 -20.38 9.52 -29.22
CA GLU A 209 -19.67 9.63 -27.96
C GLU A 209 -18.50 10.60 -28.10
N PHE A 210 -18.44 11.60 -27.23
CA PHE A 210 -17.35 12.57 -27.19
C PHE A 210 -16.61 12.42 -25.87
N SER A 211 -15.30 12.13 -25.96
CA SER A 211 -14.46 11.86 -24.79
C SER A 211 -13.81 13.12 -24.24
N ARG A 212 -13.51 14.11 -25.10
CA ARG A 212 -12.86 15.36 -24.69
C ARG A 212 -13.48 16.60 -25.30
N ILE A 213 -13.36 17.72 -24.61
CA ILE A 213 -13.79 19.05 -25.07
C ILE A 213 -12.86 20.15 -24.54
N ILE A 214 -12.41 21.03 -25.43
CA ILE A 214 -11.50 22.13 -25.06
C ILE A 214 -11.76 23.40 -25.86
N ASN A 215 -11.47 24.55 -25.27
CA ASN A 215 -11.40 25.83 -25.98
C ASN A 215 -9.96 26.15 -26.39
N PHE A 216 -9.77 26.53 -27.66
CA PHE A 216 -8.49 27.01 -28.17
C PHE A 216 -8.72 28.06 -29.27
N SER A 217 -7.99 29.19 -29.21
CA SER A 217 -8.08 30.25 -30.23
C SER A 217 -9.52 30.71 -30.55
N ASN A 218 -10.37 30.84 -29.52
CA ASN A 218 -11.80 31.19 -29.61
C ASN A 218 -12.68 30.18 -30.39
N ALA A 219 -12.23 28.94 -30.51
CA ALA A 219 -13.01 27.83 -31.05
C ALA A 219 -13.05 26.66 -30.06
N ILE A 220 -14.16 25.94 -30.09
CA ILE A 220 -14.33 24.72 -29.28
C ILE A 220 -13.94 23.53 -30.15
N TYR A 221 -13.13 22.63 -29.59
CA TYR A 221 -12.74 21.38 -30.19
C TYR A 221 -13.24 20.22 -29.34
N VAL A 222 -13.58 19.12 -29.99
CA VAL A 222 -14.04 17.89 -29.34
C VAL A 222 -13.34 16.68 -29.92
N ALA A 223 -13.05 15.69 -29.06
CA ALA A 223 -12.51 14.41 -29.47
C ALA A 223 -13.62 13.34 -29.54
N GLU A 224 -13.64 12.58 -30.63
CA GLU A 224 -14.41 11.35 -30.79
C GLU A 224 -13.42 10.26 -31.22
N ASN A 225 -13.04 9.40 -30.28
CA ASN A 225 -12.01 8.38 -30.47
C ASN A 225 -10.70 8.99 -31.02
N GLU A 226 -10.26 8.61 -32.23
CA GLU A 226 -9.04 9.09 -32.91
C GLU A 226 -9.18 10.45 -33.61
N VAL A 227 -10.37 11.07 -33.58
CA VAL A 227 -10.68 12.22 -34.45
C VAL A 227 -10.90 13.49 -33.62
N LEU A 228 -10.20 14.55 -34.00
CA LEU A 228 -10.43 15.89 -33.49
C LEU A 228 -11.36 16.65 -34.43
N TYR A 229 -12.47 17.13 -33.89
CA TYR A 229 -13.43 17.98 -34.58
C TYR A 229 -13.39 19.40 -34.02
N GLN A 230 -13.59 20.38 -34.89
CA GLN A 230 -13.96 21.73 -34.48
C GLN A 230 -15.49 21.83 -34.45
N LEU A 231 -16.03 22.30 -33.32
CA LEU A 231 -17.45 22.54 -33.13
C LEU A 231 -17.82 23.91 -33.71
N ASN A 232 -18.68 23.92 -34.74
CA ASN A 232 -19.21 25.14 -35.36
C ASN A 232 -20.72 25.18 -35.24
N ASN A 233 -21.20 25.56 -34.04
CA ASN A 233 -22.62 25.59 -33.66
C ASN A 233 -23.34 24.25 -33.87
N THR A 234 -23.84 24.00 -35.09
CA THR A 234 -24.63 22.81 -35.44
C THR A 234 -23.89 21.80 -36.32
N SER A 235 -22.63 22.06 -36.67
CA SER A 235 -21.81 21.14 -37.45
C SER A 235 -20.47 20.85 -36.77
N LEU A 236 -19.91 19.67 -37.09
CA LEU A 236 -18.54 19.31 -36.75
C LEU A 236 -17.69 19.32 -38.02
N ILE A 237 -16.55 19.98 -37.96
CA ILE A 237 -15.57 20.02 -39.04
C ILE A 237 -14.39 19.16 -38.60
N GLU A 238 -14.10 18.09 -39.33
CA GLU A 238 -12.93 17.26 -39.05
C GLU A 238 -11.67 18.09 -39.22
N VAL A 239 -10.89 18.22 -38.14
CA VAL A 239 -9.61 18.92 -38.15
C VAL A 239 -8.51 17.94 -38.54
N ARG A 240 -8.49 16.79 -37.87
CA ARG A 240 -7.44 15.77 -38.01
C ARG A 240 -7.90 14.44 -37.42
N ARG A 241 -7.41 13.35 -38.03
CA ARG A 241 -7.45 11.99 -37.48
C ARG A 241 -6.05 11.55 -37.08
N PHE A 242 -5.93 10.95 -35.90
CA PHE A 242 -4.70 10.42 -35.33
C PHE A 242 -4.61 8.90 -35.50
N SER A 243 -3.46 8.32 -35.18
CA SER A 243 -3.22 6.88 -35.27
C SER A 243 -3.85 6.08 -34.13
N GLU A 244 -4.19 6.75 -33.03
CA GLU A 244 -4.69 6.17 -31.80
C GLU A 244 -5.78 7.07 -31.19
N PRO A 245 -6.63 6.54 -30.29
CA PRO A 245 -7.61 7.36 -29.59
C PRO A 245 -6.97 8.52 -28.84
N ILE A 246 -7.62 9.68 -28.87
CA ILE A 246 -7.20 10.86 -28.12
C ILE A 246 -7.49 10.62 -26.63
N ILE A 247 -6.44 10.60 -25.82
CA ILE A 247 -6.50 10.43 -24.37
C ILE A 247 -6.74 11.75 -23.67
N ASN A 248 -6.09 12.83 -24.10
CA ASN A 248 -6.35 14.15 -23.53
C ASN A 248 -6.14 15.30 -24.50
N LEU A 249 -6.73 16.44 -24.17
CA LEU A 249 -6.56 17.71 -24.85
C LEU A 249 -6.12 18.76 -23.85
N ASN A 250 -5.09 19.53 -24.18
CA ASN A 250 -4.65 20.68 -23.39
C ASN A 250 -4.37 21.86 -24.32
N SER A 251 -4.41 23.09 -23.82
CA SER A 251 -4.17 24.28 -24.65
C SER A 251 -3.38 25.35 -23.91
N SER A 252 -2.61 26.11 -24.68
CA SER A 252 -1.98 27.36 -24.27
C SER A 252 -2.43 28.48 -25.20
N ASP A 253 -1.94 29.70 -24.98
CA ASP A 253 -2.30 30.86 -25.80
C ASP A 253 -2.03 30.65 -27.31
N SER A 254 -1.01 29.86 -27.65
CA SER A 254 -0.57 29.67 -29.04
C SER A 254 -0.64 28.23 -29.55
N ASN A 255 -0.87 27.25 -28.68
CA ASN A 255 -0.79 25.85 -29.04
C ASN A 255 -1.97 25.02 -28.54
N LEU A 256 -2.36 24.04 -29.34
CA LEU A 256 -3.26 22.97 -28.94
C LEU A 256 -2.44 21.69 -28.83
N LEU A 257 -2.52 21.01 -27.69
CA LEU A 257 -1.79 19.80 -27.40
C LEU A 257 -2.74 18.61 -27.41
N ILE A 258 -2.31 17.55 -28.09
CA ILE A 258 -3.04 16.29 -28.22
C ILE A 258 -2.23 15.19 -27.56
N THR A 259 -2.82 14.50 -26.59
CA THR A 259 -2.21 13.37 -25.90
C THR A 259 -2.82 12.08 -26.43
N LEU A 260 -1.96 11.19 -26.95
CA LEU A 260 -2.27 9.80 -27.34
C LEU A 260 -1.57 8.84 -26.36
N ASN A 261 -1.71 7.52 -26.53
CA ASN A 261 -1.16 6.55 -25.58
C ASN A 261 0.36 6.61 -25.45
N ASN A 262 1.08 6.66 -26.58
CA ASN A 262 2.55 6.67 -26.57
C ASN A 262 3.13 7.92 -27.25
N GLN A 263 2.31 8.95 -27.48
CA GLN A 263 2.69 10.13 -28.25
C GLN A 263 1.98 11.40 -27.77
N ALA A 264 2.70 12.52 -27.70
CA ALA A 264 2.11 13.85 -27.57
C ALA A 264 2.39 14.69 -28.83
N ILE A 265 1.38 15.43 -29.31
CA ILE A 265 1.44 16.19 -30.56
C ILE A 265 1.07 17.65 -30.29
N VAL A 266 2.01 18.56 -30.54
CA VAL A 266 1.83 20.00 -30.41
C VAL A 266 1.37 20.57 -31.76
N LEU A 267 0.19 21.18 -31.78
CA LEU A 267 -0.33 21.93 -32.91
C LEU A 267 -0.15 23.44 -32.68
N ASP A 268 0.18 24.19 -33.73
CA ASP A 268 0.21 25.66 -33.70
C ASP A 268 -1.21 26.27 -33.77
N SER A 269 -1.29 27.60 -33.70
CA SER A 269 -2.55 28.35 -33.83
C SER A 269 -3.27 28.16 -35.19
N ASN A 270 -2.59 27.60 -36.19
CA ASN A 270 -3.15 27.24 -37.49
C ASN A 270 -3.44 25.72 -37.60
N LEU A 271 -3.40 24.99 -36.48
CA LEU A 271 -3.63 23.55 -36.37
C LEU A 271 -2.64 22.69 -37.17
N LYS A 272 -1.44 23.23 -37.44
CA LYS A 272 -0.34 22.48 -38.05
C LYS A 272 0.52 21.87 -36.97
N VAL A 273 1.02 20.65 -37.23
CA VAL A 273 1.97 19.98 -36.32
C VAL A 273 3.24 20.81 -36.24
N GLN A 274 3.52 21.30 -35.04
CA GLN A 274 4.76 21.96 -34.68
C GLN A 274 5.78 20.94 -34.18
N GLN A 275 5.33 19.97 -33.38
CA GLN A 275 6.19 18.98 -32.76
C GLN A 275 5.43 17.68 -32.45
N GLU A 276 6.14 16.56 -32.52
CA GLU A 276 5.69 15.25 -32.06
C GLU A 276 6.70 14.70 -31.05
N ILE A 277 6.19 14.13 -29.96
CA ILE A 277 6.97 13.57 -28.88
C ILE A 277 6.59 12.11 -28.77
N ASN A 278 7.56 11.22 -28.98
CA ASN A 278 7.40 9.76 -28.96
C ASN A 278 8.24 9.14 -27.85
N THR A 279 7.99 7.88 -27.54
CA THR A 279 8.84 7.07 -26.66
C THR A 279 10.27 6.94 -27.20
N THR A 280 11.19 6.60 -26.31
CA THR A 280 12.60 6.34 -26.62
C THR A 280 13.04 5.03 -25.97
N THR A 281 14.26 4.56 -26.25
CA THR A 281 14.80 3.36 -25.58
C THR A 281 14.89 3.51 -24.07
N ASP A 282 15.16 4.73 -23.61
CA ASP A 282 15.37 5.02 -22.18
C ASP A 282 14.04 5.36 -21.48
N PHE A 283 13.03 5.79 -22.26
CA PHE A 283 11.72 6.21 -21.78
C PHE A 283 10.62 5.59 -22.66
N ASP A 284 10.24 4.35 -22.34
CA ASP A 284 9.08 3.67 -22.92
C ASP A 284 7.84 3.94 -22.05
N PHE A 285 7.26 5.13 -22.23
CA PHE A 285 6.14 5.60 -21.44
C PHE A 285 4.80 5.36 -22.14
N THR A 286 3.75 5.30 -21.33
CA THR A 286 2.38 5.59 -21.74
C THR A 286 1.92 6.90 -21.08
N LEU A 287 1.09 7.68 -21.76
CA LEU A 287 0.65 9.00 -21.33
C LEU A 287 -0.79 9.00 -20.83
N SER A 288 -1.03 9.83 -19.83
CA SER A 288 -2.35 10.18 -19.31
C SER A 288 -2.72 11.62 -19.65
N ASP A 289 -1.73 12.53 -19.57
CA ASP A 289 -1.85 13.93 -19.96
C ASP A 289 -0.51 14.50 -20.48
N ALA A 290 -0.57 15.66 -21.13
CA ALA A 290 0.59 16.44 -21.48
C ALA A 290 0.27 17.94 -21.45
N LEU A 291 1.30 18.77 -21.28
CA LEU A 291 1.21 20.23 -21.31
C LEU A 291 2.39 20.83 -22.08
N PHE A 292 2.14 21.91 -22.84
CA PHE A 292 3.18 22.62 -23.58
C PHE A 292 3.12 24.12 -23.33
N ILE A 293 4.07 24.62 -22.55
CA ILE A 293 4.17 26.02 -22.12
C ILE A 293 5.62 26.48 -22.28
N ASP A 294 5.82 27.71 -22.77
CA ASP A 294 7.13 28.35 -22.89
C ASP A 294 8.20 27.47 -23.58
N ASN A 295 7.79 26.76 -24.64
CA ASN A 295 8.66 25.90 -25.44
C ASN A 295 9.24 24.68 -24.66
N THR A 296 8.58 24.32 -23.56
CA THR A 296 8.85 23.14 -22.73
C THR A 296 7.65 22.22 -22.78
N ILE A 297 7.89 20.92 -23.00
CA ILE A 297 6.87 19.88 -22.92
C ILE A 297 6.93 19.22 -21.54
N TYR A 298 5.76 18.98 -20.95
CA TYR A 298 5.55 18.17 -19.75
C TYR A 298 4.63 17.02 -20.13
N LEU A 299 4.96 15.82 -19.69
CA LEU A 299 4.22 14.59 -19.97
C LEU A 299 3.88 13.93 -18.64
N ALA A 300 2.60 13.74 -18.34
CA ALA A 300 2.19 12.84 -17.28
C ALA A 300 2.28 11.41 -17.81
N THR A 301 3.16 10.62 -17.19
CA THR A 301 3.44 9.25 -17.60
C THR A 301 2.98 8.25 -16.55
N ASN A 302 2.76 7.00 -16.98
CA ASN A 302 2.40 5.93 -16.04
C ASN A 302 3.63 5.29 -15.37
N GLN A 303 4.84 5.56 -15.88
CA GLN A 303 6.07 4.83 -15.52
C GLN A 303 7.15 5.72 -14.89
N PHE A 304 7.15 7.04 -15.15
CA PHE A 304 8.29 7.93 -14.89
C PHE A 304 7.88 9.28 -14.26
N GLY A 305 6.70 9.33 -13.62
CA GLY A 305 6.19 10.57 -13.05
C GLY A 305 5.84 11.58 -14.14
N VAL A 306 6.20 12.85 -13.92
CA VAL A 306 6.15 13.88 -14.97
C VAL A 306 7.49 13.93 -15.69
N LEU A 307 7.50 13.64 -17.00
CA LEU A 307 8.68 13.86 -17.85
C LEU A 307 8.65 15.28 -18.41
N THR A 308 9.75 16.02 -18.25
CA THR A 308 9.90 17.35 -18.87
C THR A 308 11.08 17.43 -19.82
N ARG A 309 10.96 18.23 -20.87
CA ARG A 309 12.04 18.53 -21.81
C ARG A 309 11.85 19.88 -22.48
N ASN A 310 12.90 20.69 -22.52
CA ASN A 310 12.92 21.89 -23.36
C ASN A 310 13.24 21.52 -24.81
N ASN A 311 12.65 22.19 -25.79
CA ASN A 311 12.91 21.93 -27.22
C ASN A 311 14.37 22.11 -27.67
N GLN A 312 15.22 22.74 -26.86
CA GLN A 312 16.67 22.82 -27.12
C GLN A 312 17.45 21.60 -26.62
N THR A 313 16.84 20.77 -25.77
CA THR A 313 17.44 19.56 -25.18
C THR A 313 16.82 18.31 -25.78
N SER A 314 17.59 17.24 -25.97
CA SER A 314 17.07 15.98 -26.51
C SER A 314 16.58 15.01 -25.44
N THR A 315 17.03 15.15 -24.19
CA THR A 315 16.79 14.22 -23.07
C THR A 315 15.67 14.69 -22.16
N PHE A 316 14.87 13.77 -21.64
CA PHE A 316 13.88 14.05 -20.60
C PHE A 316 14.53 14.17 -19.22
N THR A 317 13.83 14.86 -18.32
CA THR A 317 14.08 14.86 -16.88
C THR A 317 12.82 14.35 -16.18
N GLU A 318 12.98 13.43 -15.24
CA GLU A 318 11.91 12.91 -14.39
C GLU A 318 11.62 13.88 -13.25
N ILE A 319 10.34 14.12 -12.98
CA ILE A 319 9.85 14.90 -11.84
C ILE A 319 8.85 14.03 -11.09
N HIS A 320 9.29 13.50 -9.96
CA HIS A 320 8.47 12.82 -8.96
C HIS A 320 9.25 12.68 -7.65
N PRO A 321 8.58 12.49 -6.50
CA PRO A 321 9.23 11.97 -5.31
C PRO A 321 9.81 10.57 -5.51
N GLU A 322 10.87 10.25 -4.79
CA GLU A 322 11.44 8.90 -4.75
C GLU A 322 10.43 7.89 -4.15
N GLY A 323 10.37 6.69 -4.72
CA GLY A 323 9.42 5.66 -4.32
C GLY A 323 9.61 4.32 -5.04
N PRO A 324 8.79 3.31 -4.70
CA PRO A 324 8.76 2.03 -5.43
C PRO A 324 8.25 2.21 -6.85
N LEU A 325 8.49 1.21 -7.70
CA LEU A 325 8.03 1.19 -9.10
C LEU A 325 6.50 1.29 -9.27
N SER A 326 5.73 0.80 -8.29
CA SER A 326 4.27 0.74 -8.37
C SER A 326 3.63 0.63 -6.98
N ASN A 327 2.36 1.02 -6.86
CA ASN A 327 1.52 0.75 -5.69
C ASN A 327 0.89 -0.66 -5.71
N GLU A 328 0.95 -1.39 -6.82
CA GLU A 328 0.38 -2.74 -6.97
C GLU A 328 1.26 -3.84 -6.35
N VAL A 329 1.54 -3.72 -5.06
CA VAL A 329 2.44 -4.61 -4.33
C VAL A 329 1.82 -6.00 -4.15
N PHE A 330 2.62 -7.05 -4.32
CA PHE A 330 2.20 -8.43 -4.03
C PHE A 330 2.83 -8.96 -2.74
N SER A 331 4.13 -8.71 -2.53
CA SER A 331 4.84 -9.13 -1.33
C SER A 331 5.99 -8.18 -1.00
N ILE A 332 6.37 -8.17 0.29
CA ILE A 332 7.47 -7.38 0.82
C ILE A 332 8.31 -8.20 1.81
N ALA A 333 9.59 -7.85 1.93
CA ALA A 333 10.48 -8.31 2.99
C ALA A 333 11.28 -7.13 3.53
N ALA A 334 11.50 -7.08 4.84
CA ALA A 334 12.24 -6.01 5.48
C ALA A 334 13.21 -6.56 6.52
N LYS A 335 14.40 -5.96 6.61
CA LYS A 335 15.43 -6.31 7.60
C LYS A 335 16.51 -5.21 7.60
N ASP A 336 16.93 -4.76 8.78
CA ASP A 336 18.10 -3.87 8.94
C ASP A 336 18.02 -2.61 8.05
N ALA A 337 16.86 -1.91 8.09
CA ALA A 337 16.47 -0.78 7.24
C ALA A 337 16.20 -1.08 5.76
N ASP A 338 16.59 -2.25 5.25
CA ASP A 338 16.24 -2.66 3.89
C ASP A 338 14.74 -3.01 3.79
N LEU A 339 14.10 -2.59 2.70
CA LEU A 339 12.75 -2.98 2.28
C LEU A 339 12.78 -3.41 0.81
N TRP A 340 12.45 -4.66 0.56
CA TRP A 340 12.33 -5.23 -0.78
C TRP A 340 10.86 -5.40 -1.16
N VAL A 341 10.52 -5.06 -2.40
CA VAL A 341 9.14 -5.03 -2.90
C VAL A 341 9.04 -5.75 -4.25
N VAL A 342 8.03 -6.60 -4.39
CA VAL A 342 7.69 -7.27 -5.66
C VAL A 342 6.20 -7.14 -5.96
N TYR A 343 5.85 -7.07 -7.25
CA TYR A 343 4.53 -6.64 -7.74
C TYR A 343 3.77 -7.69 -8.55
N GLY A 344 4.40 -8.84 -8.77
CA GLY A 344 3.88 -9.92 -9.59
C GLY A 344 2.73 -10.66 -8.91
N GLY A 345 2.79 -11.99 -8.91
CA GLY A 345 1.88 -12.79 -8.10
C GLY A 345 1.14 -13.86 -8.87
N TYR A 346 0.12 -14.39 -8.21
CA TYR A 346 -0.71 -15.48 -8.71
C TYR A 346 -2.13 -15.37 -8.17
N ASN A 347 -3.09 -15.94 -8.91
CA ASN A 347 -4.48 -15.98 -8.48
C ASN A 347 -4.74 -17.01 -7.36
N SER A 348 -5.97 -17.10 -6.86
CA SER A 348 -6.36 -18.03 -5.77
C SER A 348 -6.21 -19.52 -6.08
N PHE A 349 -5.90 -19.87 -7.32
CA PHE A 349 -5.63 -21.22 -7.81
C PHE A 349 -4.13 -21.47 -8.05
N TYR A 350 -3.26 -20.53 -7.66
CA TYR A 350 -1.83 -20.49 -7.99
C TYR A 350 -1.57 -20.53 -9.49
N GLY A 351 -2.41 -19.82 -10.26
CA GLY A 351 -2.16 -19.53 -11.67
C GLY A 351 -1.46 -18.18 -11.85
N SER A 352 -0.56 -18.11 -12.82
CA SER A 352 0.13 -16.88 -13.27
C SER A 352 -0.86 -15.73 -13.54
N LEU A 353 -0.46 -14.52 -13.17
CA LEU A 353 -1.15 -13.26 -13.53
C LEU A 353 -0.52 -12.60 -14.75
N PHE A 354 0.65 -13.06 -15.18
CA PHE A 354 1.42 -12.53 -16.30
C PHE A 354 1.81 -11.05 -16.13
N LYS A 355 2.02 -10.60 -14.90
CA LYS A 355 2.46 -9.24 -14.60
C LYS A 355 3.92 -9.06 -15.00
N ARG A 356 4.17 -8.03 -15.82
CA ARG A 356 5.48 -7.63 -16.33
C ARG A 356 6.03 -6.46 -15.52
N GLN A 357 6.38 -6.74 -14.27
CA GLN A 357 6.95 -5.75 -13.37
C GLN A 357 8.22 -6.34 -12.74
N GLY A 358 9.26 -5.51 -12.61
CA GLY A 358 10.49 -5.90 -11.91
C GLY A 358 10.33 -5.82 -10.39
N PHE A 359 11.33 -5.28 -9.70
CA PHE A 359 11.36 -5.20 -8.23
C PHE A 359 11.97 -3.89 -7.75
N SER A 360 11.71 -3.54 -6.50
CA SER A 360 12.25 -2.34 -5.85
C SER A 360 12.92 -2.68 -4.53
N HIS A 361 13.96 -1.92 -4.19
CA HIS A 361 14.71 -2.02 -2.96
C HIS A 361 14.93 -0.63 -2.35
N PHE A 362 14.53 -0.43 -1.11
CA PHE A 362 14.87 0.75 -0.33
C PHE A 362 15.87 0.36 0.74
N ASN A 363 17.05 0.99 0.78
CA ASN A 363 18.14 0.65 1.71
C ASN A 363 18.10 1.42 3.04
N GLY A 364 16.97 2.06 3.35
CA GLY A 364 16.83 2.98 4.49
C GLY A 364 17.10 4.45 4.16
N ALA A 365 17.65 4.76 2.97
CA ALA A 365 17.95 6.11 2.54
C ALA A 365 17.45 6.42 1.12
N GLU A 366 17.65 5.51 0.17
CA GLU A 366 17.32 5.71 -1.24
C GLU A 366 16.67 4.47 -1.85
N TRP A 367 15.97 4.68 -2.98
CA TRP A 367 15.31 3.62 -3.73
C TRP A 367 16.16 3.16 -4.92
N PHE A 368 16.23 1.85 -5.11
CA PHE A 368 16.76 1.19 -6.29
C PHE A 368 15.63 0.43 -6.97
N ASN A 369 15.30 0.87 -8.17
CA ASN A 369 14.18 0.34 -8.95
C ASN A 369 14.73 -0.42 -10.16
N THR A 370 14.52 -1.73 -10.20
CA THR A 370 14.86 -2.56 -11.37
C THR A 370 13.59 -2.79 -12.19
N PRO A 371 13.41 -2.10 -13.34
CA PRO A 371 12.21 -2.26 -14.15
C PRO A 371 12.14 -3.66 -14.80
N PHE A 372 10.99 -3.98 -15.39
CA PHE A 372 10.88 -5.18 -16.21
C PHE A 372 11.81 -5.06 -17.43
N ASP A 373 12.61 -6.10 -17.68
CA ASP A 373 13.53 -6.18 -18.82
C ASP A 373 12.96 -7.11 -19.90
N PRO A 374 12.62 -6.61 -21.10
CA PRO A 374 12.17 -7.45 -22.21
C PRO A 374 13.21 -8.49 -22.68
N ASP A 375 14.50 -8.24 -22.49
CA ASP A 375 15.60 -9.16 -22.83
C ASP A 375 15.84 -10.20 -21.71
N PHE A 376 15.36 -9.92 -20.50
CA PHE A 376 15.27 -10.86 -19.38
C PHE A 376 13.80 -11.03 -18.90
N PRO A 377 12.92 -11.62 -19.73
CA PRO A 377 11.46 -11.55 -19.55
C PRO A 377 10.92 -12.53 -18.49
N VAL A 378 11.35 -12.34 -17.24
CA VAL A 378 10.80 -13.00 -16.06
C VAL A 378 9.62 -12.20 -15.54
N ILE A 379 8.52 -12.88 -15.24
CA ILE A 379 7.24 -12.29 -14.84
C ILE A 379 6.83 -12.78 -13.45
N ASP A 380 5.80 -12.19 -12.88
CA ASP A 380 5.17 -12.66 -11.65
C ASP A 380 6.16 -12.90 -10.48
N LEU A 381 7.06 -11.94 -10.26
CA LEU A 381 7.89 -11.89 -9.04
C LEU A 381 6.98 -11.79 -7.81
N ASN A 382 6.96 -12.82 -6.96
CA ASN A 382 5.87 -13.02 -6.00
C ASN A 382 6.29 -13.27 -4.55
N HIS A 383 7.58 -13.50 -4.27
CA HIS A 383 8.08 -13.64 -2.91
C HIS A 383 9.54 -13.19 -2.85
N VAL A 384 9.93 -12.54 -1.74
CA VAL A 384 11.32 -12.15 -1.48
C VAL A 384 11.76 -12.76 -0.16
N THR A 385 12.96 -13.34 -0.16
CA THR A 385 13.60 -13.90 1.03
C THR A 385 14.98 -13.29 1.17
N ILE A 386 15.19 -12.53 2.24
CA ILE A 386 16.49 -11.92 2.56
C ILE A 386 17.42 -13.00 3.09
N ASP A 387 18.64 -13.06 2.57
CA ASP A 387 19.67 -13.96 3.07
C ASP A 387 20.22 -13.45 4.40
N PRO A 388 20.10 -14.21 5.50
CA PRO A 388 20.60 -13.77 6.80
C PRO A 388 22.13 -13.80 6.89
N ASN A 389 22.82 -14.48 5.95
CA ASN A 389 24.26 -14.74 5.99
C ASN A 389 25.05 -13.90 4.97
N ALA A 390 24.40 -13.01 4.22
CA ALA A 390 25.04 -12.13 3.25
C ALA A 390 24.43 -10.74 3.32
N GLU A 391 25.26 -9.72 3.17
CA GLU A 391 24.79 -8.34 3.03
C GLU A 391 24.17 -8.16 1.64
N ASN A 392 23.02 -7.50 1.59
CA ASN A 392 22.35 -7.09 0.35
C ASN A 392 22.17 -8.23 -0.69
N ARG A 393 21.86 -9.45 -0.20
CA ARG A 393 21.49 -10.59 -1.04
C ARG A 393 20.08 -11.07 -0.73
N VAL A 394 19.26 -11.18 -1.77
CA VAL A 394 17.90 -11.69 -1.67
C VAL A 394 17.62 -12.74 -2.73
N TYR A 395 16.66 -13.61 -2.43
CA TYR A 395 16.12 -14.60 -3.34
C TYR A 395 14.69 -14.19 -3.69
N ILE A 396 14.41 -14.03 -4.99
CA ILE A 396 13.09 -13.61 -5.49
C ILE A 396 12.45 -14.74 -6.28
N SER A 397 11.32 -15.22 -5.79
CA SER A 397 10.54 -16.28 -6.45
C SER A 397 9.72 -15.73 -7.61
N SER A 398 9.60 -16.48 -8.69
CA SER A 398 8.80 -16.11 -9.86
C SER A 398 7.94 -17.25 -10.40
N PHE A 399 6.85 -16.90 -11.08
CA PHE A 399 6.06 -17.83 -11.88
C PHE A 399 6.37 -17.62 -13.36
N GLY A 400 6.29 -18.71 -14.13
CA GLY A 400 6.39 -18.67 -15.58
C GLY A 400 5.48 -19.71 -16.23
N ASP A 401 5.15 -19.46 -17.49
CA ASP A 401 4.37 -20.34 -18.35
C ASP A 401 4.65 -19.97 -19.81
N THR A 402 5.49 -20.75 -20.48
CA THR A 402 5.96 -20.41 -21.83
C THR A 402 6.16 -21.65 -22.69
N GLY A 403 6.04 -21.46 -24.01
CA GLY A 403 6.46 -22.44 -25.02
C GLY A 403 7.94 -22.37 -25.36
N ASP A 404 8.64 -21.29 -24.98
CA ASP A 404 10.09 -21.18 -25.14
C ASP A 404 10.80 -21.83 -23.95
N ILE A 405 10.91 -23.16 -24.01
CA ILE A 405 11.37 -24.01 -22.92
C ILE A 405 12.84 -23.76 -22.52
N ASN A 406 13.65 -23.12 -23.37
CA ASN A 406 15.06 -22.86 -23.07
C ASN A 406 15.32 -21.42 -22.58
N SER A 407 14.26 -20.71 -22.18
CA SER A 407 14.32 -19.30 -21.76
C SER A 407 14.12 -19.10 -20.27
N VAL A 408 14.39 -17.87 -19.82
CA VAL A 408 14.12 -17.43 -18.43
C VAL A 408 12.62 -17.22 -18.16
N SER A 409 11.79 -17.06 -19.21
CA SER A 409 10.32 -16.96 -19.07
C SER A 409 9.65 -18.23 -18.55
N THR A 410 10.41 -19.30 -18.37
CA THR A 410 9.95 -20.53 -17.71
C THR A 410 9.58 -20.33 -16.24
N GLY A 411 10.04 -19.23 -15.62
CA GLY A 411 9.89 -18.96 -14.19
C GLY A 411 11.03 -19.60 -13.39
N GLY A 412 11.10 -19.32 -12.09
CA GLY A 412 12.19 -19.82 -11.27
C GLY A 412 12.48 -18.98 -10.03
N LEU A 413 13.76 -18.90 -9.68
CA LEU A 413 14.26 -18.20 -8.50
C LEU A 413 15.43 -17.30 -8.89
N LEU A 414 15.26 -15.99 -8.75
CA LEU A 414 16.33 -15.01 -8.95
C LEU A 414 17.17 -14.92 -7.67
N VAL A 415 18.47 -14.75 -7.84
CA VAL A 415 19.38 -14.27 -6.79
C VAL A 415 19.77 -12.86 -7.17
N VAL A 416 19.41 -11.91 -6.32
CA VAL A 416 19.77 -10.51 -6.47
C VAL A 416 20.79 -10.18 -5.40
N GLU A 417 21.94 -9.65 -5.81
CA GLU A 417 23.03 -9.27 -4.92
C GLU A 417 23.51 -7.88 -5.32
N ASN A 418 23.53 -6.96 -4.36
CA ASN A 418 23.86 -5.55 -4.62
C ASN A 418 22.99 -4.90 -5.72
N ASN A 419 21.67 -5.14 -5.66
CA ASN A 419 20.68 -4.67 -6.64
C ASN A 419 20.84 -5.21 -8.08
N GLU A 420 21.76 -6.15 -8.31
CA GLU A 420 21.95 -6.79 -9.61
C GLU A 420 21.55 -8.27 -9.58
N ILE A 421 20.94 -8.75 -10.67
CA ILE A 421 20.61 -10.18 -10.81
C ILE A 421 21.93 -10.95 -11.03
N SER A 422 22.40 -11.65 -10.00
CA SER A 422 23.66 -12.40 -10.05
C SER A 422 23.48 -13.82 -10.58
N THR A 423 22.33 -14.43 -10.34
CA THR A 423 22.01 -15.79 -10.79
C THR A 423 20.50 -15.96 -10.98
N PHE A 424 20.10 -16.80 -11.94
CA PHE A 424 18.73 -17.24 -12.10
C PHE A 424 18.66 -18.76 -12.16
N TYR A 425 17.92 -19.34 -11.22
CA TYR A 425 17.67 -20.78 -11.16
C TYR A 425 16.34 -21.12 -11.83
N ASN A 426 16.38 -22.07 -12.76
CA ASN A 426 15.21 -22.67 -13.38
C ASN A 426 15.46 -24.17 -13.60
N HIS A 427 14.54 -24.85 -14.28
CA HIS A 427 14.64 -26.29 -14.56
C HIS A 427 15.87 -26.73 -15.37
N LEU A 428 16.60 -25.81 -15.99
CA LEU A 428 17.79 -26.13 -16.80
C LEU A 428 19.07 -26.24 -15.97
N ASN A 429 19.13 -25.58 -14.81
CA ASN A 429 20.35 -25.42 -14.03
C ASN A 429 20.18 -25.64 -12.52
N SER A 430 19.01 -26.12 -12.08
CA SER A 430 18.68 -26.29 -10.67
C SER A 430 17.83 -27.55 -10.42
N GLY A 431 17.49 -27.79 -9.15
CA GLY A 431 16.52 -28.83 -8.76
C GLY A 431 15.05 -28.43 -8.86
N LEU A 432 14.75 -27.26 -9.45
CA LEU A 432 13.38 -26.81 -9.69
C LEU A 432 12.74 -27.63 -10.82
N GLU A 433 11.46 -27.95 -10.66
CA GLU A 433 10.74 -28.89 -11.52
C GLU A 433 9.47 -28.28 -12.09
N ASP A 434 9.24 -28.57 -13.37
CA ASP A 434 8.06 -28.17 -14.13
C ASP A 434 6.78 -28.81 -13.56
N LEU A 435 5.71 -28.03 -13.50
CA LEU A 435 4.38 -28.49 -13.07
C LEU A 435 3.72 -29.41 -14.12
N GLU A 436 4.05 -29.25 -15.41
CA GLU A 436 3.43 -30.01 -16.51
C GLU A 436 4.46 -30.79 -17.37
N PRO A 437 5.29 -31.67 -16.76
CA PRO A 437 6.46 -32.29 -17.41
C PRO A 437 6.10 -33.23 -18.57
N THR A 438 4.82 -33.58 -18.71
CA THR A 438 4.31 -34.38 -19.83
C THR A 438 4.07 -33.58 -21.11
N GLN A 439 4.20 -32.25 -21.07
CA GLN A 439 4.02 -31.34 -22.20
C GLN A 439 5.38 -30.87 -22.74
N PRO A 440 5.97 -31.54 -23.76
CA PRO A 440 7.37 -31.33 -24.13
C PRO A 440 7.71 -29.94 -24.70
N ASN A 441 6.71 -29.15 -25.10
CA ASN A 441 6.88 -27.82 -25.71
C ASN A 441 6.31 -26.71 -24.82
N ARG A 442 6.19 -26.94 -23.52
CA ARG A 442 5.72 -25.96 -22.54
C ARG A 442 6.40 -26.24 -21.22
N VAL A 443 6.86 -25.18 -20.56
CA VAL A 443 7.38 -25.26 -19.18
C VAL A 443 6.65 -24.21 -18.35
N THR A 444 6.20 -24.62 -17.17
CA THR A 444 5.62 -23.71 -16.17
C THR A 444 6.22 -23.99 -14.79
N LEU A 445 7.22 -23.20 -14.42
CA LEU A 445 7.78 -23.20 -13.07
C LEU A 445 7.02 -22.19 -12.21
N ARG A 446 6.68 -22.62 -11.00
CA ARG A 446 5.87 -21.83 -10.07
C ARG A 446 6.49 -21.89 -8.70
N ILE A 447 7.35 -20.92 -8.42
CA ILE A 447 8.04 -20.82 -7.15
C ILE A 447 7.31 -19.79 -6.29
N SER A 448 6.90 -20.21 -5.08
CA SER A 448 6.16 -19.37 -4.13
C SER A 448 7.04 -19.05 -2.91
N GLY A 449 6.62 -19.44 -1.71
CA GLY A 449 7.33 -19.14 -0.46
C GLY A 449 8.72 -19.78 -0.39
N SER A 450 9.66 -19.09 0.25
CA SER A 450 10.96 -19.63 0.61
C SER A 450 11.39 -19.11 1.98
N ALA A 451 12.27 -19.85 2.66
CA ALA A 451 12.78 -19.48 3.98
C ALA A 451 14.16 -20.10 4.24
N PHE A 452 15.02 -19.35 4.93
CA PHE A 452 16.29 -19.88 5.43
C PHE A 452 16.11 -20.62 6.76
N ASP A 453 16.76 -21.77 6.89
CA ASP A 453 16.98 -22.38 8.19
C ASP A 453 18.22 -21.81 8.89
N ARG A 454 18.40 -22.17 10.16
CA ARG A 454 19.54 -21.74 10.99
C ARG A 454 20.90 -22.31 10.53
N GLU A 455 20.91 -23.29 9.63
CA GLU A 455 22.12 -23.86 9.04
C GLU A 455 22.47 -23.17 7.70
N GLY A 456 21.65 -22.20 7.27
CA GLY A 456 21.83 -21.44 6.04
C GLY A 456 21.29 -22.12 4.79
N ASN A 457 20.53 -23.22 4.91
CA ASN A 457 19.86 -23.80 3.75
C ASN A 457 18.61 -22.98 3.40
N LEU A 458 18.41 -22.74 2.11
CA LEU A 458 17.20 -22.12 1.59
C LEU A 458 16.19 -23.21 1.24
N TRP A 459 15.07 -23.23 1.95
CA TRP A 459 13.92 -24.07 1.64
C TRP A 459 13.00 -23.33 0.67
N VAL A 460 12.55 -23.99 -0.39
CA VAL A 460 11.83 -23.39 -1.51
C VAL A 460 10.58 -24.21 -1.81
N ALA A 461 9.42 -23.54 -1.88
CA ALA A 461 8.19 -24.13 -2.38
C ALA A 461 8.17 -24.08 -3.91
N ASN A 462 8.28 -25.26 -4.52
CA ASN A 462 8.08 -25.45 -5.95
C ASN A 462 6.69 -26.05 -6.15
N ILE A 463 5.72 -25.28 -6.62
CA ILE A 463 4.36 -25.80 -6.81
C ILE A 463 4.38 -26.91 -7.86
N ASN A 464 4.06 -28.12 -7.42
CA ASN A 464 4.13 -29.35 -8.22
C ASN A 464 3.15 -30.41 -7.71
N ARG A 465 3.04 -31.55 -8.39
CA ARG A 465 2.17 -32.66 -8.01
C ARG A 465 2.82 -33.60 -6.99
N THR A 466 4.14 -33.77 -7.01
CA THR A 466 4.88 -34.68 -6.11
C THR A 466 5.87 -33.94 -5.21
N ASP A 467 6.98 -33.50 -5.78
CA ASP A 467 8.15 -33.00 -5.06
C ASP A 467 8.07 -31.48 -4.88
N GLU A 468 7.13 -31.05 -4.03
CA GLU A 468 6.82 -29.63 -3.85
C GLU A 468 7.84 -28.87 -2.99
N LEU A 469 8.63 -29.56 -2.16
CA LEU A 469 9.61 -28.94 -1.27
C LEU A 469 11.03 -29.19 -1.81
N LYS A 470 11.74 -28.09 -2.05
CA LYS A 470 13.14 -28.10 -2.47
C LYS A 470 14.03 -27.48 -1.39
N LYS A 471 15.30 -27.88 -1.34
CA LYS A 471 16.33 -27.29 -0.49
C LYS A 471 17.55 -26.95 -1.32
N LEU A 472 18.05 -25.73 -1.20
CA LEU A 472 19.34 -25.28 -1.72
C LEU A 472 20.30 -25.11 -0.54
N SER A 473 21.36 -25.92 -0.50
CA SER A 473 22.39 -25.81 0.54
C SER A 473 23.29 -24.57 0.32
N PRO A 474 24.01 -24.10 1.36
CA PRO A 474 25.02 -23.05 1.20
C PRO A 474 26.12 -23.39 0.18
N SER A 475 26.35 -24.69 -0.08
CA SER A 475 27.30 -25.17 -1.09
C SER A 475 26.72 -25.22 -2.52
N GLY A 476 25.48 -24.78 -2.73
CA GLY A 476 24.82 -24.76 -4.03
C GLY A 476 24.20 -26.09 -4.46
N VAL A 477 24.03 -27.04 -3.55
CA VAL A 477 23.46 -28.37 -3.85
C VAL A 477 21.96 -28.37 -3.64
N TRP A 478 21.22 -28.82 -4.65
CA TRP A 478 19.78 -28.98 -4.60
C TRP A 478 19.36 -30.36 -4.05
N SER A 479 18.33 -30.39 -3.23
CA SER A 479 17.64 -31.59 -2.74
C SER A 479 16.13 -31.44 -2.89
N SER A 480 15.42 -32.55 -3.11
CA SER A 480 13.96 -32.60 -3.32
C SER A 480 13.33 -33.55 -2.31
N TYR A 481 12.12 -33.22 -1.85
CA TYR A 481 11.37 -34.03 -0.90
C TYR A 481 9.93 -34.26 -1.38
N ASP A 482 9.53 -35.53 -1.41
CA ASP A 482 8.19 -35.96 -1.82
C ASP A 482 7.18 -35.75 -0.68
N LEU A 483 6.20 -34.88 -0.92
CA LEU A 483 5.11 -34.59 0.01
C LEU A 483 3.76 -35.16 -0.48
N SER A 484 3.75 -35.90 -1.59
CA SER A 484 2.52 -36.41 -2.21
C SER A 484 1.69 -37.29 -1.28
N GLY A 485 2.36 -38.04 -0.39
CA GLY A 485 1.71 -38.89 0.61
C GLY A 485 0.87 -38.13 1.66
N LEU A 486 1.05 -36.82 1.79
CA LEU A 486 0.26 -35.97 2.70
C LEU A 486 -1.02 -35.42 2.04
N LYS A 487 -1.15 -35.50 0.71
CA LYS A 487 -2.27 -34.91 -0.03
C LYS A 487 -3.56 -35.66 0.27
N THR A 488 -4.54 -34.97 0.83
CA THR A 488 -5.90 -35.50 0.99
C THR A 488 -6.67 -35.49 -0.33
N ASN A 489 -6.35 -34.53 -1.21
CA ASN A 489 -6.87 -34.50 -2.57
C ASN A 489 -5.75 -34.13 -3.55
N PRO A 490 -5.28 -35.08 -4.39
CA PRO A 490 -4.16 -34.86 -5.31
C PRO A 490 -4.49 -33.90 -6.46
N THR A 491 -5.77 -33.55 -6.65
CA THR A 491 -6.21 -32.54 -7.64
C THR A 491 -5.81 -31.13 -7.20
N PHE A 492 -5.66 -30.90 -5.89
CA PHE A 492 -5.24 -29.62 -5.34
C PHE A 492 -3.78 -29.69 -4.91
N PHE A 493 -3.02 -28.69 -5.32
CA PHE A 493 -1.59 -28.52 -5.10
C PHE A 493 -1.29 -27.03 -4.95
N GLY A 494 -0.10 -26.71 -4.44
CA GLY A 494 0.30 -25.34 -4.13
C GLY A 494 0.61 -25.18 -2.65
N LEU A 495 1.84 -24.74 -2.38
CA LEU A 495 2.32 -24.32 -1.07
C LEU A 495 2.32 -22.79 -1.02
N SER A 496 1.83 -22.21 0.07
CA SER A 496 1.81 -20.75 0.30
C SER A 496 3.11 -20.28 0.94
N GLU A 497 3.08 -20.08 2.26
CA GLU A 497 4.18 -19.57 3.07
C GLU A 497 4.92 -20.73 3.77
N ILE A 498 6.24 -20.59 3.88
CA ILE A 498 7.12 -21.50 4.60
C ILE A 498 7.57 -20.83 5.90
N ALA A 499 7.46 -21.53 7.01
CA ALA A 499 8.01 -21.13 8.30
C ALA A 499 8.78 -22.29 8.93
N ILE A 500 9.90 -22.00 9.59
CA ILE A 500 10.78 -23.03 10.17
C ILE A 500 10.78 -22.88 11.68
N ASP A 501 10.48 -23.96 12.39
CA ASP A 501 10.40 -23.95 13.85
C ASP A 501 11.77 -24.17 14.52
N ASN A 502 11.82 -24.02 15.85
CA ASN A 502 13.07 -24.17 16.62
C ASN A 502 13.66 -25.60 16.59
N ASN A 503 12.87 -26.58 16.13
CA ASN A 503 13.28 -27.98 15.95
C ASN A 503 13.71 -28.29 14.50
N GLN A 504 13.86 -27.27 13.64
CA GLN A 504 14.11 -27.38 12.20
C GLN A 504 12.99 -28.13 11.45
N THR A 505 11.77 -28.05 11.95
CA THR A 505 10.59 -28.52 11.22
C THR A 505 10.10 -27.42 10.30
N ILE A 506 9.94 -27.75 9.03
CA ILE A 506 9.44 -26.90 7.97
C ILE A 506 7.91 -27.03 7.95
N TRP A 507 7.25 -25.93 8.28
CA TRP A 507 5.80 -25.78 8.27
C TRP A 507 5.37 -25.04 7.01
N MET A 508 4.41 -25.59 6.28
CA MET A 508 3.97 -25.09 4.99
C MET A 508 2.45 -24.99 4.95
N GLY A 509 1.94 -23.81 4.58
CA GLY A 509 0.55 -23.66 4.20
C GLY A 509 0.27 -24.30 2.84
N THR A 510 -0.93 -24.84 2.66
CA THR A 510 -1.30 -25.53 1.42
C THR A 510 -2.63 -25.02 0.87
N ARG A 511 -2.81 -25.18 -0.44
CA ARG A 511 -4.11 -25.05 -1.09
C ARG A 511 -4.95 -26.31 -0.86
N ARG A 512 -6.03 -26.17 -0.10
CA ARG A 512 -7.04 -27.22 0.15
C ARG A 512 -6.53 -28.54 0.75
N ASN A 513 -5.34 -28.56 1.36
CA ASN A 513 -4.79 -29.74 2.03
C ASN A 513 -4.35 -29.45 3.48
N GLY A 514 -4.73 -28.31 4.05
CA GLY A 514 -4.38 -27.89 5.41
C GLY A 514 -2.93 -27.42 5.52
N ILE A 515 -2.21 -27.95 6.50
CA ILE A 515 -0.79 -27.66 6.76
C ILE A 515 0.04 -28.91 6.57
N TYR A 516 1.23 -28.77 5.99
CA TYR A 516 2.27 -29.80 6.03
C TYR A 516 3.38 -29.42 7.01
N ALA A 517 3.81 -30.39 7.80
CA ALA A 517 4.99 -30.33 8.64
C ALA A 517 5.99 -31.38 8.17
N PHE A 518 7.21 -30.95 7.87
CA PHE A 518 8.30 -31.80 7.41
C PHE A 518 9.53 -31.59 8.27
N ASN A 519 10.18 -32.67 8.70
CA ASN A 519 11.47 -32.59 9.37
C ASN A 519 12.44 -33.54 8.68
N GLU A 520 13.54 -33.00 8.17
CA GLU A 520 14.55 -33.77 7.44
C GLU A 520 15.18 -34.84 8.34
N ASN A 521 15.32 -34.56 9.65
CA ASN A 521 15.82 -35.55 10.60
C ASN A 521 14.82 -36.69 10.76
N GLY A 522 15.18 -37.85 10.22
CA GLY A 522 14.30 -39.02 10.18
C GLY A 522 13.25 -38.98 9.08
N ASN A 523 13.32 -38.01 8.15
CA ASN A 523 12.39 -37.85 7.02
C ASN A 523 10.92 -37.90 7.47
N ARG A 524 10.59 -37.14 8.52
CA ARG A 524 9.28 -37.18 9.18
C ARG A 524 8.32 -36.23 8.48
N THR A 525 7.11 -36.70 8.19
CA THR A 525 6.04 -35.92 7.57
C THR A 525 4.76 -36.01 8.38
N ARG A 526 4.00 -34.91 8.45
CA ARG A 526 2.67 -34.87 9.10
C ARG A 526 1.80 -33.80 8.44
N ALA A 527 0.50 -34.03 8.41
CA ALA A 527 -0.48 -33.03 8.00
C ALA A 527 -1.41 -32.64 9.15
N LEU A 528 -1.80 -31.37 9.21
CA LEU A 528 -2.91 -30.89 10.02
C LEU A 528 -4.07 -30.52 9.10
N LEU A 529 -5.27 -31.01 9.41
CA LEU A 529 -6.48 -30.94 8.60
C LEU A 529 -7.63 -30.27 9.38
N THR A 530 -8.75 -30.02 8.71
CA THR A 530 -9.97 -29.51 9.34
C THR A 530 -10.68 -30.54 10.23
N THR A 531 -10.39 -31.83 10.03
CA THR A 531 -10.99 -32.91 10.81
C THR A 531 -10.55 -32.82 12.29
N PRO A 532 -11.49 -32.89 13.26
CA PRO A 532 -11.15 -32.95 14.67
C PRO A 532 -10.17 -34.09 14.98
N ASN A 533 -9.21 -33.82 15.87
CA ASN A 533 -8.11 -34.70 16.26
C ASN A 533 -7.04 -34.95 15.18
N LEU A 534 -7.23 -34.42 13.97
CA LEU A 534 -6.24 -34.43 12.88
C LEU A 534 -5.73 -33.03 12.52
N GLY A 535 -5.98 -32.03 13.36
CA GLY A 535 -5.57 -30.64 13.17
C GLY A 535 -6.62 -29.65 13.64
N ASN A 536 -7.91 -29.95 13.43
CA ASN A 536 -9.04 -29.06 13.74
C ASN A 536 -8.83 -27.62 13.20
N LEU A 537 -8.28 -27.52 11.99
CA LEU A 537 -8.18 -26.26 11.28
C LEU A 537 -9.57 -25.72 10.92
N PRO A 538 -9.77 -24.40 10.90
CA PRO A 538 -11.06 -23.84 10.52
C PRO A 538 -11.30 -23.87 9.01
N ASP A 539 -10.23 -23.88 8.20
CA ASP A 539 -10.26 -24.06 6.75
C ASP A 539 -9.06 -24.91 6.28
N THR A 540 -9.21 -25.57 5.14
CA THR A 540 -8.13 -26.32 4.47
C THR A 540 -7.20 -25.44 3.63
N ASP A 541 -7.61 -24.23 3.27
CA ASP A 541 -6.78 -23.24 2.60
C ASP A 541 -6.05 -22.38 3.63
N VAL A 542 -4.77 -22.71 3.85
CA VAL A 542 -3.92 -22.01 4.80
C VAL A 542 -3.00 -21.03 4.07
N LEU A 543 -3.14 -19.75 4.40
CA LEU A 543 -2.55 -18.65 3.64
C LEU A 543 -1.22 -18.20 4.23
N THR A 544 -1.08 -18.29 5.54
CA THR A 544 0.08 -17.79 6.28
C THR A 544 0.39 -18.67 7.49
N VAL A 545 1.67 -18.80 7.78
CA VAL A 545 2.19 -19.56 8.92
C VAL A 545 3.30 -18.75 9.59
N ALA A 546 3.22 -18.60 10.91
CA ALA A 546 4.26 -17.94 11.69
C ALA A 546 4.65 -18.79 12.90
N VAL A 547 5.95 -18.86 13.19
CA VAL A 547 6.47 -19.46 14.42
C VAL A 547 6.78 -18.34 15.40
N ASP A 548 6.25 -18.46 16.62
CA ASP A 548 6.57 -17.50 17.68
C ASP A 548 7.75 -17.95 18.55
N LYS A 549 8.27 -17.06 19.40
CA LYS A 549 9.43 -17.34 20.26
C LYS A 549 9.18 -18.45 21.30
N SER A 550 7.93 -18.80 21.54
CA SER A 550 7.52 -19.93 22.39
C SER A 550 7.35 -21.24 21.60
N ASN A 551 7.78 -21.26 20.34
CA ASN A 551 7.70 -22.40 19.42
C ASN A 551 6.25 -22.87 19.18
N ARG A 552 5.31 -21.93 19.18
CA ARG A 552 3.92 -22.14 18.78
C ARG A 552 3.75 -21.76 17.31
N ILE A 553 2.89 -22.50 16.62
CA ILE A 553 2.62 -22.28 15.20
C ILE A 553 1.29 -21.58 15.05
N TRP A 554 1.33 -20.35 14.56
CA TRP A 554 0.18 -19.51 14.25
C TRP A 554 -0.20 -19.71 12.79
N MET A 555 -1.46 -20.04 12.52
CA MET A 555 -1.93 -20.41 11.18
C MET A 555 -3.14 -19.56 10.82
N GLY A 556 -2.98 -18.72 9.80
CA GLY A 556 -4.05 -17.90 9.23
C GLY A 556 -4.67 -18.58 8.01
N THR A 557 -5.99 -18.66 7.97
CA THR A 557 -6.72 -19.38 6.92
C THR A 557 -7.70 -18.46 6.19
N ARG A 558 -8.42 -19.02 5.20
CA ARG A 558 -9.55 -18.32 4.56
C ARG A 558 -10.69 -17.98 5.52
N THR A 559 -10.82 -18.71 6.62
CA THR A 559 -11.93 -18.58 7.56
C THR A 559 -11.40 -18.60 8.99
N GLY A 560 -10.78 -17.52 9.44
CA GLY A 560 -10.22 -17.39 10.79
C GLY A 560 -8.81 -17.97 10.95
N MET A 561 -8.36 -18.05 12.20
CA MET A 561 -7.01 -18.51 12.55
C MET A 561 -6.98 -19.44 13.76
N VAL A 562 -5.94 -20.26 13.86
CA VAL A 562 -5.71 -21.18 14.98
C VAL A 562 -4.23 -21.28 15.33
N VAL A 563 -3.93 -21.76 16.54
CA VAL A 563 -2.57 -21.94 17.07
C VAL A 563 -2.32 -23.39 17.45
N PHE A 564 -1.22 -23.95 16.98
CA PHE A 564 -0.68 -25.22 17.47
C PHE A 564 0.36 -24.95 18.57
N ARG A 565 0.05 -25.37 19.80
CA ARG A 565 0.73 -24.90 21.01
C ARG A 565 2.15 -25.43 21.25
N ASN A 566 2.54 -26.53 20.61
CA ASN A 566 3.87 -27.08 20.80
C ASN A 566 4.34 -27.82 19.54
N ALA A 567 5.08 -27.11 18.70
CA ALA A 567 5.57 -27.64 17.43
C ALA A 567 6.40 -28.92 17.58
N ALA A 568 7.15 -29.07 18.69
CA ALA A 568 8.00 -30.25 18.94
C ALA A 568 7.23 -31.57 19.04
N THR A 569 5.92 -31.51 19.32
CA THR A 569 5.08 -32.70 19.50
C THR A 569 4.38 -33.17 18.22
N VAL A 570 4.50 -32.42 17.11
CA VAL A 570 3.68 -32.63 15.90
C VAL A 570 3.75 -34.06 15.35
N PHE A 571 4.90 -34.72 15.45
CA PHE A 571 5.10 -36.05 14.89
C PHE A 571 4.83 -37.20 15.86
N ASP A 572 4.76 -36.92 17.17
CA ASP A 572 4.66 -37.92 18.23
C ASP A 572 3.30 -37.91 18.93
N ALA A 573 2.51 -36.86 18.75
CA ALA A 573 1.17 -36.76 19.33
C ALA A 573 0.16 -37.70 18.64
N GLU A 574 -0.58 -38.45 19.44
CA GLU A 574 -1.71 -39.28 18.95
C GLU A 574 -2.88 -38.42 18.46
N VAL A 575 -3.11 -37.28 19.12
CA VAL A 575 -4.18 -36.33 18.81
C VAL A 575 -3.56 -34.99 18.46
N LEU A 576 -3.87 -34.48 17.27
CA LEU A 576 -3.43 -33.16 16.82
C LEU A 576 -4.64 -32.24 16.78
N ASN A 577 -4.61 -31.17 17.57
CA ASN A 577 -5.59 -30.10 17.49
C ASN A 577 -4.90 -28.75 17.65
N ALA A 578 -4.97 -27.93 16.61
CA ALA A 578 -4.82 -26.50 16.73
C ALA A 578 -6.07 -25.92 17.41
N GLN A 579 -5.89 -24.81 18.12
CA GLN A 579 -6.94 -24.20 18.93
C GLN A 579 -7.07 -22.73 18.59
N PRO A 580 -8.30 -22.17 18.57
CA PRO A 580 -8.47 -20.73 18.47
C PRO A 580 -7.91 -20.06 19.72
N VAL A 581 -7.42 -18.83 19.56
CA VAL A 581 -7.17 -17.95 20.69
C VAL A 581 -8.49 -17.33 21.08
N ILE A 582 -8.81 -17.35 22.37
CA ILE A 582 -10.03 -16.74 22.91
C ILE A 582 -9.66 -15.39 23.53
N ILE A 583 -10.30 -14.33 23.05
CA ILE A 583 -10.23 -12.97 23.58
C ILE A 583 -11.53 -12.66 24.34
N GLU A 584 -11.45 -11.77 25.32
CA GLU A 584 -12.63 -11.27 26.03
C GLU A 584 -12.96 -9.86 25.53
N GLU A 585 -14.08 -9.72 24.81
CA GLU A 585 -14.60 -8.42 24.39
C GLU A 585 -15.97 -8.21 25.04
N ASN A 586 -16.14 -7.09 25.74
CA ASN A 586 -17.39 -6.73 26.43
C ASN A 586 -17.93 -7.81 27.40
N GLY A 587 -17.03 -8.60 28.01
CA GLY A 587 -17.39 -9.69 28.92
C GLY A 587 -17.85 -10.98 28.21
N VAL A 588 -17.68 -11.07 26.89
CA VAL A 588 -17.98 -12.27 26.09
C VAL A 588 -16.68 -12.82 25.51
N GLY A 589 -16.48 -14.13 25.66
CA GLY A 589 -15.36 -14.83 25.06
C GLY A 589 -15.60 -15.06 23.57
N GLU A 590 -14.77 -14.45 22.73
CA GLU A 590 -14.82 -14.56 21.27
C GLU A 590 -13.51 -15.11 20.71
N ARG A 591 -13.55 -15.64 19.49
CA ARG A 591 -12.33 -16.09 18.81
C ARG A 591 -11.58 -14.86 18.30
N LEU A 592 -10.28 -14.79 18.54
CA LEU A 592 -9.42 -13.78 17.92
C LEU A 592 -9.64 -13.77 16.41
N LEU A 593 -10.00 -12.60 15.86
CA LEU A 593 -10.35 -12.36 14.45
C LEU A 593 -11.60 -13.10 13.94
N GLY A 594 -12.35 -13.80 14.79
CA GLY A 594 -13.57 -14.51 14.39
C GLY A 594 -13.34 -15.45 13.19
N ASP A 595 -14.18 -15.29 12.17
CA ASP A 595 -14.10 -16.02 10.89
C ASP A 595 -13.45 -15.18 9.78
N GLN A 596 -12.77 -14.07 10.11
CA GLN A 596 -12.10 -13.21 9.14
C GLN A 596 -10.99 -13.96 8.41
N ARG A 597 -10.84 -13.68 7.11
CA ARG A 597 -9.71 -14.18 6.32
C ARG A 597 -8.42 -13.51 6.79
N VAL A 598 -7.42 -14.32 7.16
CA VAL A 598 -6.12 -13.84 7.64
C VAL A 598 -5.08 -14.07 6.56
N ASN A 599 -4.60 -12.98 5.95
CA ASN A 599 -3.68 -13.02 4.82
C ASN A 599 -2.22 -13.15 5.27
N THR A 600 -1.86 -12.59 6.42
CA THR A 600 -0.48 -12.60 6.92
C THR A 600 -0.44 -12.51 8.45
N ILE A 601 0.50 -13.25 9.06
CA ILE A 601 0.84 -13.16 10.47
C ILE A 601 2.33 -12.88 10.60
N LYS A 602 2.72 -11.90 11.41
CA LYS A 602 4.12 -11.64 11.77
C LYS A 602 4.28 -11.52 13.28
N VAL A 603 5.46 -11.91 13.74
CA VAL A 603 5.87 -11.86 15.14
C VAL A 603 7.02 -10.87 15.23
N ASP A 604 6.92 -9.87 16.09
CA ASP A 604 7.96 -8.85 16.24
C ASP A 604 9.04 -9.24 17.27
N GLY A 605 10.06 -8.39 17.40
CA GLY A 605 11.14 -8.52 18.37
C GLY A 605 10.71 -8.70 19.83
N ALA A 606 9.51 -8.30 20.22
CA ALA A 606 8.96 -8.49 21.56
C ALA A 606 8.03 -9.71 21.68
N ASP A 607 7.93 -10.52 20.63
CA ASP A 607 6.99 -11.64 20.48
C ASP A 607 5.53 -11.21 20.37
N ASN A 608 5.22 -9.94 20.11
CA ASN A 608 3.85 -9.52 19.85
C ASN A 608 3.40 -9.99 18.46
N LYS A 609 2.09 -10.05 18.23
CA LYS A 609 1.52 -10.62 17.01
C LYS A 609 0.83 -9.55 16.17
N TRP A 610 1.20 -9.51 14.90
CA TRP A 610 0.66 -8.62 13.89
C TRP A 610 -0.14 -9.46 12.87
N PHE A 611 -1.40 -9.11 12.66
CA PHE A 611 -2.31 -9.81 11.77
C PHE A 611 -2.77 -8.86 10.67
N GLY A 612 -2.54 -9.23 9.42
CA GLY A 612 -3.14 -8.57 8.26
C GLY A 612 -4.35 -9.37 7.75
N THR A 613 -5.48 -8.70 7.57
CA THR A 613 -6.76 -9.32 7.19
C THR A 613 -7.21 -8.90 5.79
N GLU A 614 -8.20 -9.61 5.24
CA GLU A 614 -8.77 -9.27 3.92
C GLU A 614 -9.60 -7.99 3.91
N SER A 615 -10.23 -7.61 5.03
CA SER A 615 -11.18 -6.48 5.07
C SER A 615 -11.24 -5.73 6.39
N GLY A 616 -10.56 -6.19 7.44
CA GLY A 616 -10.56 -5.57 8.77
C GLY A 616 -9.34 -4.69 9.05
N GLY A 617 -8.39 -4.57 8.12
CA GLY A 617 -7.12 -3.91 8.32
C GLY A 617 -6.13 -4.77 9.13
N VAL A 618 -5.40 -4.12 10.04
CA VAL A 618 -4.37 -4.72 10.89
C VAL A 618 -4.86 -4.86 12.32
N LEU A 619 -4.63 -6.03 12.92
CA LEU A 619 -4.76 -6.25 14.36
C LEU A 619 -3.38 -6.49 14.97
N TYR A 620 -3.08 -5.82 16.08
CA TYR A 620 -1.84 -5.96 16.82
C TYR A 620 -2.14 -6.41 18.24
N THR A 621 -1.57 -7.53 18.68
CA THR A 621 -1.84 -8.11 20.01
C THR A 621 -0.55 -8.40 20.77
N ASN A 622 -0.68 -8.61 22.08
CA ASN A 622 0.41 -9.06 22.92
C ASN A 622 0.99 -10.41 22.42
N PRO A 623 2.09 -10.91 23.01
CA PRO A 623 2.42 -12.33 22.90
C PRO A 623 1.25 -13.11 23.50
N SER A 624 1.13 -14.43 23.54
CA SER A 624 -0.20 -15.07 23.83
C SER A 624 -1.40 -14.77 22.87
N GLY A 625 -1.59 -13.55 22.37
CA GLY A 625 -2.69 -13.10 21.49
C GLY A 625 -4.03 -12.79 22.17
N THR A 626 -4.09 -12.76 23.50
CA THR A 626 -5.33 -12.59 24.27
C THR A 626 -5.70 -11.13 24.53
N THR A 627 -4.78 -10.18 24.31
CA THR A 627 -4.99 -8.75 24.53
C THR A 627 -4.67 -7.97 23.26
N THR A 628 -5.69 -7.28 22.72
CA THR A 628 -5.52 -6.33 21.62
C THR A 628 -4.78 -5.09 22.10
N LEU A 629 -3.67 -4.77 21.43
CA LEU A 629 -2.84 -3.60 21.70
C LEU A 629 -3.24 -2.42 20.82
N ASN A 630 -3.49 -2.68 19.53
CA ASN A 630 -4.03 -1.71 18.59
C ASN A 630 -4.82 -2.41 17.47
N ASN A 631 -5.69 -1.64 16.83
CA ASN A 631 -6.30 -1.97 15.55
C ASN A 631 -6.13 -0.78 14.58
N PHE A 632 -5.78 -1.09 13.33
CA PHE A 632 -5.61 -0.08 12.29
C PHE A 632 -6.51 -0.42 11.11
N ASN A 633 -7.31 0.55 10.68
CA ASN A 633 -8.14 0.49 9.48
C ASN A 633 -8.24 1.90 8.85
N THR A 634 -8.85 1.99 7.68
CA THR A 634 -9.00 3.25 6.92
C THR A 634 -9.79 4.33 7.67
N GLN A 635 -10.54 3.98 8.73
CA GLN A 635 -11.34 4.94 9.50
C GLN A 635 -10.58 5.56 10.68
N ASN A 636 -9.53 4.90 11.16
CA ASN A 636 -8.81 5.30 12.39
C ASN A 636 -7.29 5.44 12.23
N SER A 637 -6.78 5.29 11.01
CA SER A 637 -5.36 5.28 10.69
C SER A 637 -5.14 5.71 9.23
N PRO A 638 -3.91 6.04 8.82
CA PRO A 638 -3.61 6.43 7.44
C PRO A 638 -3.48 5.23 6.48
N LEU A 639 -3.96 4.04 6.85
CA LEU A 639 -3.99 2.89 5.95
C LEU A 639 -4.82 3.22 4.71
N PRO A 640 -4.29 3.05 3.48
CA PRO A 640 -5.03 3.35 2.26
C PRO A 640 -6.06 2.27 1.88
N SER A 641 -5.93 1.05 2.42
CA SER A 641 -6.93 -0.01 2.28
C SER A 641 -6.98 -0.89 3.54
N ASN A 642 -8.16 -1.42 3.82
CA ASN A 642 -8.37 -2.42 4.87
C ASN A 642 -7.93 -3.83 4.45
N LYS A 643 -7.61 -4.02 3.15
CA LYS A 643 -7.07 -5.27 2.65
C LYS A 643 -5.55 -5.26 2.78
N ILE A 644 -5.07 -6.02 3.76
CA ILE A 644 -3.65 -6.18 4.02
C ILE A 644 -3.16 -7.42 3.29
N LEU A 645 -2.19 -7.25 2.40
CA LEU A 645 -1.61 -8.32 1.59
C LEU A 645 -0.45 -8.99 2.33
N LYS A 646 0.49 -8.18 2.86
CA LYS A 646 1.68 -8.65 3.55
C LYS A 646 2.10 -7.66 4.65
N ILE A 647 2.62 -8.21 5.74
CA ILE A 647 3.32 -7.44 6.77
C ILE A 647 4.79 -7.85 6.76
N ALA A 648 5.68 -6.87 6.83
CA ALA A 648 7.10 -7.08 7.12
C ALA A 648 7.51 -6.19 8.30
N ILE A 649 8.48 -6.65 9.09
CA ILE A 649 8.93 -5.97 10.30
C ILE A 649 10.44 -5.84 10.19
N ASP A 650 10.94 -4.61 10.35
CA ASP A 650 12.34 -4.37 10.62
C ASP A 650 12.53 -4.31 12.14
N ASP A 651 12.98 -5.42 12.71
CA ASP A 651 13.18 -5.54 14.17
C ASP A 651 14.25 -4.56 14.69
N SER A 652 15.18 -4.09 13.85
CA SER A 652 16.24 -3.18 14.26
C SER A 652 15.71 -1.77 14.59
N SER A 653 14.75 -1.29 13.80
CA SER A 653 14.13 0.03 13.93
C SER A 653 12.77 0.00 14.63
N GLY A 654 12.11 -1.16 14.65
CA GLY A 654 10.72 -1.30 15.09
C GLY A 654 9.71 -0.79 14.06
N LYS A 655 10.13 -0.51 12.81
CA LYS A 655 9.22 -0.18 11.71
C LYS A 655 8.46 -1.42 11.27
N VAL A 656 7.14 -1.28 11.14
CA VAL A 656 6.24 -2.31 10.64
C VAL A 656 5.65 -1.84 9.34
N PHE A 657 5.97 -2.52 8.25
CA PHE A 657 5.50 -2.20 6.91
C PHE A 657 4.20 -2.96 6.62
N PHE A 658 3.19 -2.24 6.14
CA PHE A 658 1.91 -2.78 5.71
C PHE A 658 1.78 -2.63 4.20
N ALA A 659 1.95 -3.72 3.46
CA ALA A 659 1.60 -3.77 2.05
C ALA A 659 0.09 -3.99 1.91
N THR A 660 -0.57 -3.03 1.27
CA THR A 660 -2.00 -3.07 0.96
C THR A 660 -2.21 -3.20 -0.56
N GLU A 661 -3.46 -3.31 -1.01
CA GLU A 661 -3.76 -3.25 -2.45
C GLU A 661 -3.58 -1.85 -3.07
N LYS A 662 -3.31 -0.82 -2.26
CA LYS A 662 -3.12 0.57 -2.68
C LYS A 662 -1.78 1.14 -2.19
N GLY A 663 -0.72 0.33 -2.23
CA GLY A 663 0.62 0.74 -1.81
C GLY A 663 0.99 0.39 -0.37
N ILE A 664 2.15 0.88 0.06
CA ILE A 664 2.78 0.55 1.35
C ILE A 664 2.76 1.76 2.27
N VAL A 665 2.45 1.53 3.54
CA VAL A 665 2.72 2.49 4.63
C VAL A 665 3.49 1.78 5.73
N ALA A 666 4.31 2.52 6.47
CA ALA A 666 5.06 2.02 7.62
C ALA A 666 4.55 2.65 8.91
N TYR A 667 4.41 1.86 9.96
CA TYR A 667 4.12 2.30 11.32
C TYR A 667 5.34 2.11 12.21
N ASN A 668 5.71 3.16 12.93
CA ASN A 668 6.74 3.06 13.96
C ASN A 668 6.13 2.50 15.26
N SER A 669 6.22 1.18 15.41
CA SER A 669 5.73 0.49 16.63
C SER A 669 6.53 0.84 17.87
N ASN A 670 7.74 1.40 17.68
CA ASN A 670 8.74 1.59 18.72
C ASN A 670 9.05 0.29 19.48
N VAL A 671 8.82 -0.89 18.91
CA VAL A 671 9.23 -2.15 19.53
C VAL A 671 10.73 -2.34 19.32
N ALA A 672 11.43 -2.79 20.37
CA ALA A 672 12.83 -3.18 20.30
C ALA A 672 12.97 -4.65 20.74
N PRO A 673 13.76 -5.48 20.05
CA PRO A 673 13.96 -6.87 20.45
C PRO A 673 14.61 -6.96 21.84
N PHE A 674 14.37 -8.04 22.58
CA PHE A 674 15.11 -8.30 23.83
C PHE A 674 16.59 -8.53 23.53
N GLY A 675 17.48 -8.01 24.39
CA GLY A 675 18.90 -8.32 24.32
C GLY A 675 19.26 -9.63 25.03
N ASP A 676 20.50 -10.08 24.86
CA ASP A 676 20.97 -11.33 25.48
C ASP A 676 21.64 -11.11 26.85
N VAL A 677 22.26 -9.94 27.07
CA VAL A 677 23.06 -9.62 28.26
C VAL A 677 22.73 -8.23 28.81
N LEU A 678 22.77 -8.07 30.14
CA LEU A 678 22.55 -6.79 30.81
C LEU A 678 23.89 -6.10 31.11
N GLU A 679 24.36 -5.27 30.17
CA GLU A 679 25.60 -4.51 30.31
C GLU A 679 25.34 -3.05 30.75
N GLU A 680 25.72 -2.06 29.94
CA GLU A 680 25.53 -0.65 30.24
C GLU A 680 24.14 -0.17 29.84
N VAL A 681 23.51 0.64 30.69
CA VAL A 681 22.19 1.21 30.43
C VAL A 681 22.21 2.73 30.37
N TYR A 682 21.23 3.29 29.68
CA TYR A 682 20.99 4.73 29.69
C TYR A 682 19.49 5.03 29.66
N ALA A 683 19.17 6.28 29.97
CA ALA A 683 17.81 6.77 29.93
C ALA A 683 17.75 8.03 29.07
N TYR A 684 16.68 8.16 28.28
CA TYR A 684 16.45 9.31 27.42
C TYR A 684 14.95 9.64 27.30
N PRO A 685 14.58 10.92 27.13
CA PRO A 685 15.44 12.09 27.21
C PRO A 685 15.96 12.31 28.65
N ASN A 686 17.19 12.83 28.78
CA ASN A 686 17.82 13.08 30.07
C ASN A 686 18.74 14.33 29.99
N PRO A 687 18.38 15.46 30.64
CA PRO A 687 17.25 15.63 31.55
C PRO A 687 15.89 15.56 30.84
N ALA A 688 14.89 14.97 31.51
CA ALA A 688 13.51 14.95 31.05
C ALA A 688 12.82 16.25 31.48
N LEU A 689 12.59 17.12 30.50
CA LEU A 689 11.92 18.40 30.65
C LEU A 689 10.39 18.25 30.79
N LYS A 690 9.73 19.37 31.08
CA LYS A 690 8.27 19.45 31.27
C LYS A 690 7.47 18.96 30.07
N ASN A 691 7.95 19.22 28.85
CA ASN A 691 7.32 18.80 27.59
C ASN A 691 7.51 17.30 27.30
N HIS A 692 8.48 16.62 27.93
CA HIS A 692 8.67 15.17 27.75
C HIS A 692 7.69 14.40 28.62
N ASN A 693 6.77 13.63 28.03
CA ASN A 693 5.77 12.89 28.80
C ASN A 693 6.31 11.61 29.46
N THR A 694 7.35 11.02 28.85
CA THR A 694 7.95 9.74 29.22
C THR A 694 9.48 9.82 29.26
N VAL A 695 10.10 8.82 29.89
CA VAL A 695 11.54 8.54 29.83
C VAL A 695 11.71 7.07 29.49
N THR A 696 12.47 6.78 28.45
CA THR A 696 12.82 5.43 28.02
C THR A 696 14.14 5.01 28.64
N ILE A 697 14.20 3.79 29.17
CA ILE A 697 15.39 3.16 29.73
C ILE A 697 15.71 1.95 28.85
N THR A 698 16.92 1.89 28.31
CA THR A 698 17.39 0.78 27.48
C THR A 698 18.91 0.59 27.63
N GLY A 699 19.45 -0.50 27.08
CA GLY A 699 20.89 -0.75 27.07
C GLY A 699 21.62 0.07 26.00
N ARG A 700 22.94 0.26 26.15
CA ARG A 700 23.79 1.03 25.25
C ARG A 700 24.31 0.19 24.09
N ASN A 701 24.83 0.86 23.06
CA ASN A 701 25.55 0.26 21.92
C ASN A 701 24.72 -0.80 21.15
N GLY A 702 23.40 -0.64 21.10
CA GLY A 702 22.51 -1.59 20.43
C GLY A 702 22.12 -2.81 21.27
N ASN A 703 22.67 -2.96 22.48
CA ASN A 703 22.24 -4.00 23.42
C ASN A 703 20.93 -3.55 24.06
N ASN A 704 19.83 -4.23 23.77
CA ASN A 704 18.56 -4.00 24.45
C ASN A 704 18.53 -4.72 25.81
N LEU A 705 17.56 -4.38 26.67
CA LEU A 705 17.39 -5.06 27.96
C LEU A 705 17.01 -6.54 27.75
N PRO A 706 17.65 -7.49 28.48
CA PRO A 706 17.23 -8.88 28.44
C PRO A 706 15.82 -9.10 28.96
N LYS A 707 15.15 -10.13 28.43
CA LYS A 707 13.87 -10.59 28.95
C LYS A 707 14.03 -11.00 30.42
N GLY A 708 13.10 -10.58 31.27
CA GLY A 708 13.12 -10.82 32.72
C GLY A 708 13.86 -9.73 33.52
N THR A 709 14.47 -8.73 32.87
CA THR A 709 15.16 -7.65 33.58
C THR A 709 14.20 -6.91 34.52
N ASN A 710 14.49 -6.90 35.82
CA ASN A 710 13.79 -6.08 36.80
C ASN A 710 14.35 -4.66 36.78
N VAL A 711 13.47 -3.65 36.73
CA VAL A 711 13.84 -2.23 36.70
C VAL A 711 13.18 -1.51 37.86
N LYS A 712 14.00 -0.94 38.76
CA LYS A 712 13.56 -0.13 39.90
C LYS A 712 14.02 1.30 39.74
N ILE A 713 13.11 2.25 39.94
CA ILE A 713 13.41 3.67 39.98
C ILE A 713 13.25 4.15 41.42
N LEU A 714 14.31 4.73 41.96
CA LEU A 714 14.41 5.25 43.32
C LEU A 714 14.59 6.76 43.30
N ASP A 715 14.14 7.46 44.34
CA ASP A 715 14.58 8.84 44.60
C ASP A 715 15.98 8.86 45.24
N VAL A 716 16.57 10.06 45.41
CA VAL A 716 17.89 10.22 46.05
C VAL A 716 17.94 9.77 47.53
N ALA A 717 16.79 9.64 48.19
CA ALA A 717 16.69 9.13 49.55
C ALA A 717 16.59 7.59 49.59
N GLY A 718 16.46 6.94 48.43
CA GLY A 718 16.38 5.48 48.28
C GLY A 718 14.95 4.93 48.36
N TYR A 719 13.93 5.78 48.32
CA TYR A 719 12.53 5.32 48.29
C TYR A 719 12.15 4.85 46.89
N LEU A 720 11.42 3.73 46.82
CA LEU A 720 10.88 3.19 45.57
C LEU A 720 9.81 4.11 44.99
N VAL A 721 10.05 4.52 43.74
CA VAL A 721 9.18 5.40 42.96
C VAL A 721 8.41 4.59 41.94
N TYR A 722 9.07 3.64 41.26
CA TYR A 722 8.49 2.82 40.21
C TYR A 722 9.25 1.49 40.13
N GLU A 723 8.55 0.40 39.78
CA GLU A 723 9.13 -0.92 39.55
C GLU A 723 8.37 -1.63 38.44
N THR A 724 9.09 -2.28 37.53
CA THR A 724 8.54 -3.11 36.45
C THR A 724 9.51 -4.24 36.12
N ASN A 725 9.00 -5.30 35.47
CA ASN A 725 9.83 -6.34 34.88
C ASN A 725 9.69 -6.30 33.37
N VAL A 726 10.80 -6.48 32.65
CA VAL A 726 10.85 -6.59 31.19
C VAL A 726 10.34 -7.98 30.78
N VAL A 727 9.05 -8.23 30.99
CA VAL A 727 8.39 -9.51 30.73
C VAL A 727 7.10 -9.34 29.93
N GLU A 728 6.61 -10.46 29.38
CA GLU A 728 5.37 -10.57 28.61
C GLU A 728 4.19 -9.93 29.34
N GLY A 729 3.50 -9.01 28.65
CA GLY A 729 2.30 -8.34 29.16
C GLY A 729 2.55 -7.13 30.09
N GLN A 730 3.80 -6.86 30.50
CA GLN A 730 4.15 -5.66 31.28
C GLN A 730 4.85 -4.60 30.42
N GLU A 731 5.79 -4.99 29.55
CA GLU A 731 6.49 -4.08 28.64
C GLU A 731 6.26 -4.50 27.17
N LEU A 732 5.25 -3.91 26.54
CA LEU A 732 4.82 -4.24 25.17
C LEU A 732 5.79 -3.74 24.08
N GLN A 733 6.80 -2.96 24.46
CA GLN A 733 7.82 -2.40 23.56
C GLN A 733 9.13 -3.21 23.58
N GLY A 734 9.15 -4.37 24.24
CA GLY A 734 10.26 -5.32 24.22
C GLY A 734 11.41 -4.96 25.13
N GLY A 735 12.64 -4.99 24.62
CA GLY A 735 13.89 -4.83 25.39
C GLY A 735 14.18 -3.41 25.89
N LYS A 736 13.15 -2.67 26.30
CA LYS A 736 13.25 -1.34 26.91
C LYS A 736 12.08 -1.08 27.85
N VAL A 737 12.24 -0.15 28.77
CA VAL A 737 11.19 0.28 29.72
C VAL A 737 10.82 1.73 29.43
N VAL A 738 9.52 2.02 29.30
CA VAL A 738 9.01 3.40 29.13
C VAL A 738 8.28 3.87 30.37
N TRP A 739 8.93 4.76 31.12
CA TRP A 739 8.39 5.30 32.35
C TRP A 739 7.65 6.63 32.11
N ASN A 740 6.39 6.70 32.51
CA ASN A 740 5.54 7.90 32.37
C ASN A 740 5.79 9.00 33.42
N LYS A 741 6.93 8.98 34.11
CA LYS A 741 7.29 9.94 35.19
C LYS A 741 6.29 9.96 36.35
N SER A 742 5.55 8.88 36.60
CA SER A 742 4.64 8.77 37.75
C SER A 742 5.17 7.80 38.79
N ASN A 743 4.87 8.08 40.06
CA ASN A 743 5.16 7.15 41.15
C ASN A 743 4.12 6.01 41.21
N LEU A 744 4.33 5.05 42.12
CA LEU A 744 3.41 3.91 42.36
C LEU A 744 1.95 4.32 42.69
N ALA A 745 1.70 5.57 43.09
CA ALA A 745 0.36 6.10 43.34
C ALA A 745 -0.25 6.82 42.12
N GLY A 746 0.39 6.74 40.95
CA GLY A 746 -0.06 7.38 39.71
C GLY A 746 0.16 8.90 39.64
N ARG A 747 0.90 9.49 40.59
CA ARG A 747 1.17 10.94 40.62
C ARG A 747 2.50 11.25 39.92
N LYS A 748 2.53 12.31 39.10
CA LYS A 748 3.77 12.80 38.49
C LYS A 748 4.80 13.12 39.57
N VAL A 749 6.03 12.69 39.34
CA VAL A 749 7.14 12.89 40.28
C VAL A 749 7.61 14.34 40.29
N SER A 750 8.30 14.77 41.36
CA SER A 750 8.86 16.12 41.45
C SER A 750 10.14 16.28 40.63
N SER A 751 10.56 17.53 40.38
CA SER A 751 11.90 17.79 39.81
C SER A 751 12.98 17.26 40.75
N GLY A 752 14.00 16.59 40.20
CA GLY A 752 15.02 15.92 41.00
C GLY A 752 15.79 14.87 40.20
N VAL A 753 16.73 14.21 40.87
CA VAL A 753 17.48 13.07 40.30
C VAL A 753 16.88 11.77 40.81
N TYR A 754 16.65 10.83 39.91
CA TYR A 754 16.17 9.49 40.19
C TYR A 754 17.24 8.48 39.80
N ILE A 755 17.41 7.44 40.61
CA ILE A 755 18.38 6.35 40.39
C ILE A 755 17.63 5.16 39.83
N VAL A 756 18.08 4.63 38.70
CA VAL A 756 17.54 3.42 38.10
C VAL A 756 18.48 2.28 38.42
N LEU A 757 17.95 1.20 38.98
CA LEU A 757 18.65 -0.05 39.23
C LEU A 757 18.03 -1.13 38.34
N LEU A 758 18.87 -1.89 37.65
CA LEU A 758 18.46 -3.01 36.82
C LEU A 758 19.17 -4.28 37.26
N SER A 759 18.45 -5.41 37.23
CA SER A 759 19.03 -6.74 37.39
C SER A 759 18.37 -7.71 36.43
N ASN A 760 19.13 -8.63 35.84
CA ASN A 760 18.55 -9.72 35.04
C ASN A 760 17.75 -10.69 35.94
N ASP A 761 17.05 -11.65 35.33
CA ASP A 761 16.04 -12.50 36.00
C ASP A 761 16.63 -13.34 37.16
N ASP A 762 17.87 -13.80 37.02
CA ASP A 762 18.59 -14.56 38.06
C ASP A 762 19.45 -13.67 38.98
N ALA A 763 19.42 -12.34 38.75
CA ALA A 763 20.20 -11.31 39.44
C ALA A 763 21.73 -11.50 39.40
N SER A 764 22.25 -12.26 38.43
CA SER A 764 23.68 -12.42 38.19
C SER A 764 24.33 -11.18 37.57
N GLU A 765 23.57 -10.42 36.77
CA GLU A 765 23.99 -9.19 36.10
C GLU A 765 23.19 -8.01 36.65
N THR A 766 23.88 -6.88 36.87
CA THR A 766 23.25 -5.65 37.38
C THR A 766 23.79 -4.43 36.65
N SER A 767 22.94 -3.42 36.48
CA SER A 767 23.31 -2.15 35.86
C SER A 767 22.58 -0.99 36.52
N THR A 768 23.08 0.23 36.30
CA THR A 768 22.47 1.43 36.87
C THR A 768 22.58 2.64 35.96
N THR A 769 21.58 3.50 36.00
CA THR A 769 21.63 4.83 35.38
C THR A 769 20.91 5.86 36.25
N LYS A 770 20.97 7.13 35.86
CA LYS A 770 20.31 8.24 36.58
C LYS A 770 19.46 9.04 35.62
N ILE A 771 18.29 9.46 36.09
CA ILE A 771 17.35 10.31 35.34
C ILE A 771 17.22 11.64 36.07
N ALA A 772 17.45 12.76 35.40
CA ALA A 772 17.12 14.08 35.91
C ALA A 772 15.74 14.51 35.38
N ILE A 773 14.80 14.86 36.28
CA ILE A 773 13.48 15.38 35.94
C ILE A 773 13.44 16.89 36.22
N VAL A 774 12.95 17.68 35.25
CA VAL A 774 12.77 19.13 35.34
C VAL A 774 11.35 19.48 34.87
N ASN A 775 10.41 19.54 35.82
CA ASN A 775 8.99 19.85 35.58
C ASN A 775 8.64 21.33 35.71
#